data_AF-A0A0D9VY84-F1
#
_entry.id   AF-A0A0D9VY84-F1
#
_cell.length_a   1.000
_cell.length_b   1.000
_cell.length_c   1.000
_cell.angle_alpha   90.00
_cell.angle_beta   90.00
_cell.angle_gamma   90.00
#
_symmetry.space_group_name_H-M   'P 1'
#
loop_
_entity.id
_entity.type
_entity.pdbx_description
1 polymer ?
#
loop_
_entity_poly.entity_id
_entity_poly.type
_entity_poly.pdbx_seq_one_letter_code
_entity_poly.pdbx_strand_id
1 'polypeptide(L)'
;MPSMRALERLASWPTPTPTAAAEGKAGPCPPSATTTTTTSSSCSSSASASAKPAAAAEGNGSGARVYPLRDFPGREAAALGGAFRDNVRWLLKQWGGAASAVGGSSAWRALLSDDRTGAVVPIFAVEELVASSPAPLCYYCRWAGWSHHWVSKRKYHFIIPASAHWDHHLGADVLLGRNDHLLHGMIHSNGFGHLVMLRGRDGGSTVLSGCDIMDIWDRLCSVLRARAVSVVDFSQKRSLDLRLLLGVAYGETWFTRWGYCLAKGCFSVSTSTYAASMEALASLPVDYLRSRHVRRVVTIYRRLSNNPLVTVREFLRCLLDWKHREQPLSLPHVRACTRLQFMLPKPVMKRDRQQPCQRFEDVVDLLQCRWSKRRLLHAAEVVVDRLLEHGGGEMTRQAVRDAARGAIGDTGLLDFVIKSLGDTIVGNYIVRRLPNAETHLLHFSLEEFEEPALAPLDVEVGCTPSPPVVRWPSTVEVERDLRAVCQAMVEACSEAAQAVLDCKHWVKWWGLGDESDDQLRFFIKWQPKPSEAAVLIQPLPPGEIVVVPLHASMGELLVESEHALQDTYCFFEEFQAEALNGIAGEKWDPVMLGGAESGDTISVYGNGADMETELRCQGGPDLWEVRCVCGAQDDDGERMVACDACDVWQHTRCVGIADSEPVPPLFLCMLCGGALMAAGPSILEEALTLPEAK
;
A
#
# COMPACT_ATOMS: atom_id res chain seq x y z
N MET A 1 25.35 15.80 -20.25
CA MET A 1 25.02 14.48 -20.83
C MET A 1 25.66 13.46 -19.91
N PRO A 2 24.90 12.58 -19.23
CA PRO A 2 25.52 11.61 -18.34
C PRO A 2 26.51 10.75 -19.13
N SER A 3 27.67 10.48 -18.54
CA SER A 3 28.67 9.56 -19.08
C SER A 3 28.02 8.19 -19.35
N MET A 4 28.31 7.57 -20.50
CA MET A 4 27.82 6.23 -20.87
C MET A 4 28.11 5.19 -19.77
N ARG A 5 29.18 5.39 -18.97
CA ARG A 5 29.53 4.53 -17.83
C ARG A 5 28.65 4.74 -16.60
N ALA A 6 28.06 5.92 -16.41
CA ALA A 6 27.11 6.18 -15.32
C ALA A 6 25.74 5.53 -15.60
N LEU A 7 25.34 5.48 -16.88
CA LEU A 7 24.13 4.77 -17.34
C LEU A 7 24.28 3.24 -17.23
N GLU A 8 25.48 2.69 -17.51
CA GLU A 8 25.76 1.27 -17.34
C GLU A 8 25.75 0.83 -15.86
N ARG A 9 26.06 1.72 -14.91
CA ARG A 9 26.07 1.40 -13.47
C ARG A 9 24.69 1.43 -12.82
N LEU A 10 23.74 2.22 -13.34
CA LEU A 10 22.31 2.10 -12.97
C LEU A 10 21.74 0.72 -13.33
N ALA A 11 22.29 0.04 -14.34
CA ALA A 11 21.90 -1.32 -14.71
C ALA A 11 22.49 -2.42 -13.81
N SER A 12 23.46 -2.09 -12.94
CA SER A 12 24.12 -3.06 -12.03
C SER A 12 23.42 -3.23 -10.67
N TRP A 13 22.41 -2.41 -10.39
CA TRP A 13 21.42 -2.65 -9.33
C TRP A 13 20.17 -3.25 -9.97
N PRO A 14 19.42 -4.14 -9.30
CA PRO A 14 18.26 -4.79 -9.88
C PRO A 14 17.16 -3.76 -10.09
N THR A 15 17.20 -3.08 -11.23
CA THR A 15 16.13 -2.24 -11.74
C THR A 15 15.46 -3.03 -12.85
N PRO A 16 14.14 -3.27 -12.80
CA PRO A 16 13.45 -3.92 -13.90
C PRO A 16 13.56 -3.04 -15.15
N THR A 17 14.06 -3.64 -16.23
CA THR A 17 14.12 -3.02 -17.56
C THR A 17 12.71 -2.61 -18.00
N PRO A 18 12.52 -1.40 -18.55
CA PRO A 18 11.26 -1.06 -19.20
C PRO A 18 11.09 -1.96 -20.44
N THR A 19 9.97 -2.68 -20.49
CA THR A 19 9.59 -3.52 -21.61
C THR A 19 9.35 -2.65 -22.86
N ALA A 20 10.04 -3.01 -23.93
CA ALA A 20 9.84 -2.45 -25.25
C ALA A 20 8.39 -2.69 -25.71
N ALA A 21 7.62 -1.60 -25.82
CA ALA A 21 6.36 -1.60 -26.56
C ALA A 21 6.65 -1.23 -28.02
N ALA A 22 6.13 -2.07 -28.91
CA ALA A 22 6.32 -2.03 -30.35
C ALA A 22 6.01 -0.67 -30.99
N GLU A 23 6.83 -0.32 -31.97
CA GLU A 23 6.71 0.85 -32.84
C GLU A 23 5.36 0.90 -33.56
N GLY A 24 4.60 1.98 -33.32
CA GLY A 24 3.45 2.39 -34.13
C GLY A 24 3.66 3.82 -34.61
N LYS A 25 3.92 3.99 -35.91
CA LYS A 25 4.11 5.27 -36.61
C LYS A 25 2.98 6.26 -36.31
N ALA A 26 3.33 7.46 -35.83
CA ALA A 26 2.50 8.65 -35.93
C ALA A 26 3.35 9.82 -36.45
N GLY A 27 2.88 10.44 -37.53
CA GLY A 27 3.56 11.52 -38.26
C GLY A 27 3.58 12.87 -37.53
N PRO A 28 4.33 13.86 -38.07
CA PRO A 28 4.67 15.09 -37.36
C PRO A 28 3.61 16.18 -37.57
N CYS A 29 3.33 16.95 -36.53
CA CYS A 29 2.63 18.23 -36.61
C CYS A 29 3.10 19.16 -35.47
N PRO A 30 3.00 20.50 -35.66
CA PRO A 30 4.18 21.36 -35.88
C PRO A 30 4.44 22.35 -34.73
N PRO A 31 5.54 23.14 -34.78
CA PRO A 31 5.85 24.13 -33.76
C PRO A 31 5.16 25.47 -34.05
N SER A 32 4.80 26.21 -33.00
CA SER A 32 4.36 27.60 -33.06
C SER A 32 4.92 28.31 -31.83
N ALA A 33 5.48 29.51 -31.86
CA ALA A 33 6.00 30.36 -32.91
C ALA A 33 6.92 31.37 -32.19
N THR A 34 7.99 31.75 -32.88
CA THR A 34 9.06 32.63 -32.45
C THR A 34 8.61 34.08 -32.32
N THR A 35 9.00 34.74 -31.23
CA THR A 35 8.82 36.19 -31.02
C THR A 35 9.78 36.97 -31.91
N THR A 36 9.25 37.90 -32.70
CA THR A 36 10.00 38.82 -33.56
C THR A 36 10.33 40.13 -32.83
N THR A 37 11.56 40.57 -32.99
CA THR A 37 12.09 41.89 -32.60
C THR A 37 11.58 42.98 -33.57
N THR A 38 11.11 44.10 -33.03
CA THR A 38 11.06 45.39 -33.75
C THR A 38 11.33 46.55 -32.78
N THR A 39 12.04 47.54 -33.30
CA THR A 39 12.68 48.68 -32.64
C THR A 39 11.78 49.92 -32.55
N SER A 40 12.06 50.72 -31.50
CA SER A 40 11.93 52.19 -31.37
C SER A 40 10.55 52.87 -31.58
N SER A 41 10.05 53.55 -30.54
CA SER A 41 10.15 55.02 -30.40
C SER A 41 9.39 55.54 -29.17
N SER A 42 9.93 56.63 -28.65
CA SER A 42 9.60 57.44 -27.47
C SER A 42 8.16 57.97 -27.40
N CYS A 43 7.61 58.11 -26.18
CA CYS A 43 7.09 59.38 -25.62
C CYS A 43 6.57 59.21 -24.17
N SER A 44 7.19 60.00 -23.29
CA SER A 44 6.85 60.48 -21.94
C SER A 44 5.41 60.43 -21.42
N SER A 45 5.25 59.94 -20.18
CA SER A 45 4.54 60.67 -19.10
C SER A 45 4.81 60.11 -17.69
N SER A 46 5.39 60.98 -16.88
CA SER A 46 5.55 61.11 -15.42
C SER A 46 4.81 60.19 -14.42
N ALA A 47 5.63 59.67 -13.50
CA ALA A 47 5.55 59.76 -12.02
C ALA A 47 4.46 59.01 -11.21
N SER A 48 4.90 58.01 -10.45
CA SER A 48 4.85 58.05 -8.97
C SER A 48 5.75 56.96 -8.33
N ALA A 49 6.72 57.44 -7.55
CA ALA A 49 7.51 56.77 -6.50
C ALA A 49 6.67 55.84 -5.58
N SER A 50 7.17 54.87 -4.82
CA SER A 50 8.48 54.27 -4.53
C SER A 50 8.20 53.12 -3.53
N ALA A 51 8.94 52.01 -3.58
CA ALA A 51 9.57 51.37 -2.41
C ALA A 51 10.17 50.00 -2.80
N LYS A 52 11.51 49.90 -2.70
CA LYS A 52 12.28 48.64 -2.76
C LYS A 52 12.05 47.80 -1.49
N PRO A 53 12.16 46.47 -1.54
CA PRO A 53 12.18 45.63 -0.35
C PRO A 53 13.55 45.73 0.34
N ALA A 54 13.52 45.94 1.66
CA ALA A 54 14.69 46.03 2.51
C ALA A 54 15.29 44.65 2.82
N ALA A 55 16.61 44.66 3.02
CA ALA A 55 17.49 43.55 3.26
C ALA A 55 17.14 42.71 4.50
N ALA A 56 17.53 41.43 4.42
CA ALA A 56 17.54 40.47 5.51
C ALA A 56 18.24 41.05 6.76
N ALA A 57 17.53 41.06 7.87
CA ALA A 57 18.10 41.32 9.18
C ALA A 57 18.40 39.97 9.85
N GLU A 58 19.69 39.73 10.12
CA GLU A 58 20.16 38.70 11.04
C GLU A 58 19.59 38.98 12.44
N GLY A 59 18.65 38.14 12.87
CA GLY A 59 18.08 38.14 14.21
C GLY A 59 18.61 36.97 15.01
N ASN A 60 19.57 37.25 15.89
CA ASN A 60 20.07 36.32 16.91
C ASN A 60 19.01 36.15 18.02
N GLY A 61 17.91 35.45 17.70
CA GLY A 61 16.81 35.17 18.62
C GLY A 61 16.61 33.67 18.79
N SER A 62 16.43 33.23 20.03
CA SER A 62 16.21 31.83 20.46
C SER A 62 14.87 31.22 19.99
N GLY A 63 14.34 31.65 18.84
CA GLY A 63 13.10 31.17 18.25
C GLY A 63 13.35 30.06 17.24
N ALA A 64 12.45 29.06 17.20
CA ALA A 64 12.51 27.99 16.20
C ALA A 64 12.42 28.58 14.78
N ARG A 65 13.31 28.16 13.88
CA ARG A 65 13.32 28.62 12.48
C ARG A 65 12.02 28.21 11.78
N VAL A 66 11.43 29.14 11.04
CA VAL A 66 10.18 28.94 10.31
C VAL A 66 10.47 28.83 8.81
N TYR A 67 9.87 27.83 8.17
CA TYR A 67 9.96 27.61 6.72
C TYR A 67 8.55 27.63 6.10
N PRO A 68 8.37 28.16 4.89
CA PRO A 68 7.17 27.87 4.11
C PRO A 68 7.10 26.39 3.79
N LEU A 69 5.95 25.74 4.03
CA LEU A 69 5.75 24.30 3.88
C LEU A 69 6.17 23.77 2.51
N ARG A 70 5.90 24.56 1.46
CA ARG A 70 6.20 24.21 0.06
C ARG A 70 7.65 24.41 -0.32
N ASP A 71 8.37 25.26 0.41
CA ASP A 71 9.78 25.59 0.16
C ASP A 71 10.73 24.92 1.17
N PHE A 72 10.22 24.14 2.15
CA PHE A 72 11.03 23.40 3.11
C PHE A 72 11.98 22.39 2.43
N PRO A 73 13.26 22.26 2.87
CA PRO A 73 13.95 22.93 3.99
C PRO A 73 14.62 24.28 3.68
N GLY A 74 14.12 25.00 2.67
CA GLY A 74 14.57 26.33 2.26
C GLY A 74 15.45 26.30 1.01
N ARG A 75 15.50 27.44 0.29
CA ARG A 75 16.28 27.58 -0.96
C ARG A 75 17.78 27.48 -0.76
N GLU A 76 18.29 27.91 0.40
CA GLU A 76 19.70 27.80 0.77
C GLU A 76 20.16 26.34 0.80
N ALA A 77 19.28 25.47 1.25
CA ALA A 77 19.57 24.04 1.36
C ALA A 77 19.68 23.38 -0.03
N ALA A 78 19.08 23.96 -1.07
CA ALA A 78 19.22 23.47 -2.45
C ALA A 78 20.66 23.58 -3.00
N ALA A 79 21.51 24.42 -2.39
CA ALA A 79 22.91 24.57 -2.76
C ALA A 79 23.85 23.54 -2.08
N LEU A 80 23.30 22.61 -1.28
CA LEU A 80 24.10 21.61 -0.60
C LEU A 80 24.68 20.60 -1.59
N GLY A 81 26.01 20.56 -1.65
CA GLY A 81 26.82 19.71 -2.52
C GLY A 81 27.36 18.43 -1.88
N GLY A 82 27.34 18.35 -0.54
CA GLY A 82 28.07 17.37 0.26
C GLY A 82 27.39 16.01 0.41
N ALA A 83 28.02 15.11 1.17
CA ALA A 83 27.39 13.85 1.56
C ALA A 83 26.26 14.08 2.59
N PHE A 84 25.39 13.09 2.78
CA PHE A 84 24.29 13.19 3.73
C PHE A 84 24.74 13.63 5.14
N ARG A 85 25.84 13.04 5.63
CA ARG A 85 26.42 13.36 6.95
C ARG A 85 26.75 14.84 7.14
N ASP A 86 27.14 15.53 6.08
CA ASP A 86 27.53 16.95 6.13
C ASP A 86 26.29 17.84 5.99
N ASN A 87 25.41 17.48 5.06
CA ASN A 87 24.19 18.21 4.76
C ASN A 87 23.24 18.22 5.98
N VAL A 88 23.12 17.09 6.68
CA VAL A 88 22.27 17.00 7.88
C VAL A 88 22.82 17.87 9.01
N ARG A 89 24.14 17.86 9.26
CA ARG A 89 24.76 18.75 10.26
C ARG A 89 24.55 20.22 9.94
N TRP A 90 24.67 20.59 8.66
CA TRP A 90 24.37 21.94 8.22
C TRP A 90 22.92 22.31 8.53
N LEU A 91 21.96 21.43 8.21
CA LEU A 91 20.55 21.65 8.47
C LEU A 91 20.26 21.81 9.98
N LEU A 92 20.83 20.95 10.81
CA LEU A 92 20.62 21.00 12.27
C LEU A 92 21.21 22.29 12.88
N LYS A 93 22.35 22.77 12.38
CA LYS A 93 22.89 24.10 12.75
C LYS A 93 21.92 25.22 12.40
N GLN A 94 21.22 25.13 11.27
CA GLN A 94 20.21 26.13 10.88
C GLN A 94 18.99 26.15 11.81
N TRP A 95 18.70 25.05 12.50
CA TRP A 95 17.56 24.93 13.42
C TRP A 95 17.89 25.42 14.85
N GLY A 96 19.13 25.84 15.10
CA GLY A 96 19.58 26.40 16.38
C GLY A 96 20.13 25.35 17.35
N GLY A 97 20.20 25.71 18.64
CA GLY A 97 20.74 24.86 19.69
C GLY A 97 19.81 23.69 20.03
N ALA A 98 20.36 22.48 20.10
CA ALA A 98 19.62 21.29 20.50
C ALA A 98 19.04 21.46 21.92
N ALA A 99 17.83 20.96 22.15
CA ALA A 99 17.32 20.81 23.52
C ALA A 99 18.25 19.85 24.28
N SER A 100 18.66 20.23 25.50
CA SER A 100 19.70 19.54 26.28
C SER A 100 19.49 18.02 26.29
N ALA A 101 20.53 17.29 25.85
CA ALA A 101 20.56 15.85 25.77
C ALA A 101 20.35 15.24 27.17
N VAL A 102 19.26 14.51 27.35
CA VAL A 102 19.11 13.52 28.41
C VAL A 102 19.06 12.19 27.66
N GLY A 103 19.93 11.23 28.01
CA GLY A 103 19.94 9.91 27.36
C GLY A 103 20.79 9.75 26.08
N GLY A 104 21.60 10.74 25.70
CA GLY A 104 22.50 10.63 24.53
C GLY A 104 21.86 10.99 23.18
N SER A 105 20.59 11.37 23.16
CA SER A 105 19.91 11.87 21.96
C SER A 105 19.73 13.39 21.99
N SER A 106 20.07 14.04 20.88
CA SER A 106 19.88 15.48 20.69
C SER A 106 18.66 15.74 19.83
N ALA A 107 17.85 16.76 20.17
CA ALA A 107 16.65 17.11 19.41
C ALA A 107 16.66 18.57 18.96
N TRP A 108 16.30 18.79 17.70
CA TRP A 108 16.13 20.10 17.06
C TRP A 108 14.68 20.26 16.60
N ARG A 109 14.20 21.51 16.57
CA ARG A 109 12.84 21.84 16.18
C ARG A 109 12.84 22.96 15.14
N ALA A 110 12.11 22.75 14.05
CA ALA A 110 11.72 23.78 13.10
C ALA A 110 10.21 23.83 12.95
N LEU A 111 9.71 24.94 12.40
CA LEU A 111 8.29 25.17 12.15
C LEU A 111 8.03 25.30 10.66
N LEU A 112 6.94 24.70 10.18
CA LEU A 112 6.48 24.74 8.80
C LEU A 112 5.18 25.54 8.74
N SER A 113 5.16 26.60 7.94
CA SER A 113 4.00 27.47 7.75
C SER A 113 3.29 27.13 6.45
N ASP A 114 1.99 26.85 6.51
CA ASP A 114 1.15 26.68 5.32
C ASP A 114 0.37 27.98 5.05
N ASP A 115 0.85 28.77 4.10
CA ASP A 115 0.24 30.06 3.71
C ASP A 115 -1.23 29.92 3.28
N ARG A 116 -1.66 28.75 2.81
CA ARG A 116 -3.04 28.53 2.36
C ARG A 116 -4.01 28.37 3.53
N THR A 117 -3.58 27.77 4.63
CA THR A 117 -4.42 27.48 5.79
C THR A 117 -4.10 28.34 7.00
N GLY A 118 -2.96 29.03 7.00
CA GLY A 118 -2.40 29.74 8.15
C GLY A 118 -1.88 28.81 9.25
N ALA A 119 -1.86 27.48 9.01
CA ALA A 119 -1.42 26.52 10.01
C ALA A 119 0.10 26.52 10.15
N VAL A 120 0.58 26.31 11.38
CA VAL A 120 2.00 26.13 11.70
C VAL A 120 2.19 24.74 12.27
N VAL A 121 3.06 23.96 11.62
CA VAL A 121 3.31 22.54 11.94
C VAL A 121 4.76 22.38 12.40
N PRO A 122 5.04 21.78 13.57
CA PRO A 122 6.40 21.51 13.99
C PRO A 122 6.96 20.27 13.28
N ILE A 123 8.23 20.35 12.91
CA ILE A 123 9.05 19.20 12.53
C ILE A 123 10.25 19.11 13.47
N PHE A 124 10.52 17.91 13.94
CA PHE A 124 11.63 17.60 14.83
C PHE A 124 12.66 16.76 14.09
N ALA A 125 13.93 17.00 14.40
CA ALA A 125 15.02 16.12 14.04
C ALA A 125 15.63 15.59 15.33
N VAL A 126 15.78 14.29 15.46
CA VAL A 126 16.41 13.64 16.61
C VAL A 126 17.63 12.88 16.12
N GLU A 127 18.79 13.19 16.69
CA GLU A 127 20.01 12.42 16.49
C GLU A 127 20.09 11.35 17.59
N GLU A 128 20.09 10.09 17.19
CA GLU A 128 20.31 8.93 18.04
C GLU A 128 21.75 8.42 17.83
N LEU A 129 22.56 8.47 18.88
CA LEU A 129 23.89 7.87 18.89
C LEU A 129 23.77 6.36 19.14
N VAL A 130 24.35 5.56 18.24
CA VAL A 130 24.28 4.10 18.33
C VAL A 130 24.94 3.57 19.60
N ALA A 131 26.03 4.19 20.04
CA ALA A 131 26.75 3.80 21.26
C ALA A 131 25.91 3.93 22.55
N SER A 132 24.90 4.81 22.57
CA SER A 132 24.00 5.00 23.72
C SER A 132 22.59 4.48 23.47
N SER A 133 22.33 3.85 22.32
CA SER A 133 21.00 3.39 21.94
C SER A 133 20.70 2.03 22.58
N PRO A 134 19.46 1.82 23.08
CA PRO A 134 19.03 0.49 23.51
C PRO A 134 18.86 -0.50 22.35
N ALA A 135 18.79 0.00 21.10
CA ALA A 135 18.64 -0.80 19.89
C ALA A 135 19.66 -0.32 18.84
N PRO A 136 20.95 -0.70 18.97
CA PRO A 136 22.01 -0.17 18.12
C PRO A 136 21.83 -0.56 16.65
N LEU A 137 21.34 -1.78 16.38
CA LEU A 137 21.05 -2.29 15.03
C LEU A 137 19.70 -1.80 14.51
N CYS A 138 19.61 -1.60 13.19
CA CYS A 138 18.38 -1.17 12.54
C CYS A 138 17.59 -2.35 11.97
N TYR A 139 16.45 -2.66 12.58
CA TYR A 139 15.55 -3.72 12.07
C TYR A 139 14.96 -3.40 10.70
N TYR A 140 14.78 -2.12 10.35
CA TYR A 140 14.32 -1.75 9.02
C TYR A 140 15.35 -2.02 7.92
N CYS A 141 16.65 -1.92 8.23
CA CYS A 141 17.70 -2.32 7.30
C CYS A 141 17.59 -3.81 6.98
N ARG A 142 17.32 -4.63 7.98
CA ARG A 142 17.10 -6.06 7.81
C ARG A 142 15.94 -6.34 6.83
N TRP A 143 14.78 -5.74 7.08
CA TRP A 143 13.61 -5.87 6.19
C TRP A 143 13.82 -5.32 4.78
N ALA A 144 14.72 -4.34 4.62
CA ALA A 144 15.08 -3.77 3.33
C ALA A 144 16.10 -4.63 2.55
N GLY A 145 16.65 -5.68 3.15
CA GLY A 145 17.76 -6.47 2.59
C GLY A 145 19.12 -5.77 2.72
N TRP A 146 19.24 -4.83 3.66
CA TRP A 146 20.43 -4.04 3.95
C TRP A 146 21.15 -4.51 5.21
N SER A 147 20.92 -5.75 5.67
CA SER A 147 21.62 -6.34 6.82
C SER A 147 23.15 -6.31 6.66
N HIS A 148 23.64 -6.45 5.44
CA HIS A 148 25.08 -6.41 5.13
C HIS A 148 25.69 -5.00 5.16
N HIS A 149 24.87 -3.94 5.29
CA HIS A 149 25.39 -2.57 5.40
C HIS A 149 26.12 -2.36 6.73
N TRP A 150 27.20 -1.59 6.70
CA TRP A 150 27.92 -1.21 7.91
C TRP A 150 27.02 -0.41 8.87
N VAL A 151 27.20 -0.61 10.18
CA VAL A 151 26.45 0.15 11.19
C VAL A 151 26.99 1.58 11.26
N SER A 152 26.10 2.56 11.05
CA SER A 152 26.45 3.97 11.21
C SER A 152 26.46 4.41 12.66
N LYS A 153 27.37 5.33 13.05
CA LYS A 153 27.47 5.86 14.42
C LYS A 153 26.24 6.65 14.87
N ARG A 154 25.52 7.29 13.94
CA ARG A 154 24.31 8.08 14.21
C ARG A 154 23.16 7.71 13.28
N LYS A 155 21.94 7.74 13.83
CA LYS A 155 20.67 7.71 13.11
C LYS A 155 19.96 9.05 13.30
N TYR A 156 19.39 9.60 12.24
CA TYR A 156 18.63 10.85 12.28
C TYR A 156 17.16 10.56 12.03
N HIS A 157 16.31 10.91 12.99
CA HIS A 157 14.88 10.73 12.91
C HIS A 157 14.20 12.08 12.62
N PHE A 158 13.44 12.15 11.55
CA PHE A 158 12.63 13.32 11.21
C PHE A 158 11.17 13.02 11.53
N ILE A 159 10.61 13.79 12.46
CA ILE A 159 9.33 13.49 13.09
C ILE A 159 8.40 14.70 12.99
N ILE A 160 7.18 14.46 12.51
CA ILE A 160 6.04 15.37 12.69
C ILE A 160 5.09 14.65 13.67
N PRO A 161 4.96 15.11 14.93
CA PRO A 161 4.07 14.46 15.90
C PRO A 161 2.60 14.73 15.57
N ALA A 162 1.70 13.97 16.21
CA ALA A 162 0.26 14.24 16.15
C ALA A 162 -0.05 15.68 16.56
N SER A 163 -1.12 16.25 15.99
CA SER A 163 -1.53 17.64 16.22
C SER A 163 -1.78 18.00 17.68
N ALA A 164 -2.17 17.02 18.50
CA ALA A 164 -2.34 17.19 19.94
C ALA A 164 -1.05 17.60 20.69
N HIS A 165 0.12 17.47 20.06
CA HIS A 165 1.41 17.65 20.72
C HIS A 165 2.29 18.75 20.14
N TRP A 166 1.74 19.59 19.27
CA TRP A 166 2.53 20.63 18.60
C TRP A 166 3.06 21.73 19.52
N ASP A 167 2.35 21.97 20.63
CA ASP A 167 2.69 23.00 21.62
C ASP A 167 3.62 22.49 22.74
N HIS A 168 3.89 21.18 22.78
CA HIS A 168 4.75 20.61 23.82
C HIS A 168 6.23 20.66 23.43
N HIS A 169 7.09 21.00 24.39
CA HIS A 169 8.51 20.76 24.31
C HIS A 169 8.78 19.27 24.59
N LEU A 170 8.80 18.47 23.53
CA LEU A 170 9.07 17.03 23.63
C LEU A 170 10.59 16.78 23.61
N GLY A 171 11.07 16.01 24.58
CA GLY A 171 12.45 15.50 24.58
C GLY A 171 12.64 14.39 23.54
N ALA A 172 13.90 14.11 23.19
CA ALA A 172 14.25 13.10 22.20
C ALA A 172 13.68 11.70 22.51
N ASP A 173 13.87 11.22 23.75
CA ASP A 173 13.38 9.90 24.17
C ASP A 173 11.85 9.78 24.09
N VAL A 174 11.15 10.87 24.43
CA VAL A 174 9.69 10.94 24.34
C VAL A 174 9.23 10.93 22.89
N LEU A 175 9.96 11.59 21.98
CA LEU A 175 9.66 11.53 20.55
C LEU A 175 9.89 10.12 20.01
N LEU A 176 11.01 9.48 20.32
CA LEU A 176 11.33 8.15 19.79
C LEU A 176 10.42 7.04 20.36
N GLY A 177 9.99 7.16 21.63
CA GLY A 177 9.11 6.17 22.27
C GLY A 177 7.65 6.21 21.84
N ARG A 178 7.26 7.17 20.99
CA ARG A 178 5.87 7.35 20.55
C ARG A 178 5.61 6.72 19.19
N ASN A 179 4.38 6.23 19.03
CA ASN A 179 3.93 5.56 17.82
C ASN A 179 2.80 6.32 17.10
N ASP A 180 2.47 7.55 17.52
CA ASP A 180 1.36 8.34 17.01
C ASP A 180 1.80 9.45 16.02
N HIS A 181 3.01 9.35 15.47
CA HIS A 181 3.56 10.32 14.53
C HIS A 181 2.72 10.43 13.24
N LEU A 182 2.67 11.65 12.70
CA LEU A 182 2.18 11.94 11.35
C LEU A 182 3.25 11.62 10.29
N LEU A 183 4.51 11.95 10.60
CA LEU A 183 5.68 11.56 9.83
C LEU A 183 6.70 10.99 10.80
N HIS A 184 7.27 9.83 10.47
CA HIS A 184 8.50 9.34 11.05
C HIS A 184 9.35 8.80 9.92
N GLY A 185 10.43 9.49 9.62
CA GLY A 185 11.49 8.99 8.76
C GLY A 185 12.77 8.82 9.57
N MET A 186 13.56 7.81 9.25
CA MET A 186 14.88 7.57 9.85
C MET A 186 15.92 7.50 8.73
N ILE A 187 17.04 8.18 8.87
CA ILE A 187 18.16 8.09 7.92
C ILE A 187 19.46 7.90 8.69
N HIS A 188 20.23 6.89 8.33
CA HIS A 188 21.57 6.64 8.86
C HIS A 188 22.56 7.68 8.34
N SER A 189 23.68 7.88 9.04
CA SER A 189 24.71 8.85 8.61
C SER A 189 25.28 8.58 7.21
N ASN A 190 25.25 7.33 6.76
CA ASN A 190 25.65 6.95 5.40
C ASN A 190 24.61 7.33 4.33
N GLY A 191 23.47 7.92 4.68
CA GLY A 191 22.41 8.35 3.77
C GLY A 191 21.38 7.29 3.38
N PHE A 192 21.48 6.04 3.85
CA PHE A 192 20.40 5.06 3.72
C PHE A 192 19.35 5.29 4.80
N GLY A 193 18.07 5.14 4.45
CA GLY A 193 16.99 5.41 5.40
C GLY A 193 15.70 4.67 5.13
N HIS A 194 14.73 4.96 5.97
CA HIS A 194 13.45 4.28 6.05
C HIS A 194 12.35 5.29 6.33
N LEU A 195 11.30 5.28 5.51
CA LEU A 195 10.04 5.92 5.87
C LEU A 195 9.27 4.96 6.77
N VAL A 196 9.38 5.22 8.08
CA VAL A 196 8.86 4.37 9.15
C VAL A 196 7.34 4.52 9.27
N MET A 197 6.86 5.76 9.23
CA MET A 197 5.44 6.05 9.45
C MET A 197 4.99 7.27 8.67
N LEU A 198 3.79 7.15 8.10
CA LEU A 198 3.11 8.24 7.43
C LEU A 198 1.61 8.18 7.71
N ARG A 199 1.07 9.26 8.30
CA ARG A 199 -0.36 9.42 8.59
C ARG A 199 -0.84 10.79 8.11
N GLY A 200 -1.55 10.77 6.98
CA GLY A 200 -2.27 11.93 6.47
C GLY A 200 -3.60 12.17 7.20
N ARG A 201 -4.55 12.83 6.52
CA ARG A 201 -5.89 13.12 7.09
C ARG A 201 -6.66 11.88 7.52
N ASP A 202 -6.59 10.81 6.72
CA ASP A 202 -7.23 9.54 7.03
C ASP A 202 -6.55 8.83 8.24
N GLY A 203 -5.35 9.26 8.61
CA GLY A 203 -4.58 8.75 9.77
C GLY A 203 -4.58 9.69 10.97
N GLY A 204 -5.47 10.70 11.01
CA GLY A 204 -5.66 11.57 12.17
C GLY A 204 -5.09 13.00 12.06
N SER A 205 -4.41 13.34 10.96
CA SER A 205 -3.94 14.71 10.72
C SER A 205 -5.12 15.66 10.41
N THR A 206 -5.22 16.77 11.13
CA THR A 206 -6.23 17.81 10.87
C THR A 206 -5.80 18.81 9.79
N VAL A 207 -4.50 18.95 9.57
CA VAL A 207 -3.91 19.98 8.70
C VAL A 207 -3.32 19.35 7.43
N LEU A 208 -2.28 18.54 7.60
CA LEU A 208 -1.49 17.98 6.50
C LEU A 208 -2.18 16.77 5.87
N SER A 209 -2.27 16.75 4.54
CA SER A 209 -2.59 15.53 3.80
C SER A 209 -1.37 14.60 3.73
N GLY A 210 -1.60 13.34 3.39
CA GLY A 210 -0.49 12.41 3.15
C GLY A 210 0.42 12.87 2.00
N CYS A 211 -0.13 13.58 1.01
CA CYS A 211 0.66 14.15 -0.07
C CYS A 211 1.56 15.28 0.44
N ASP A 212 1.06 16.16 1.31
CA ASP A 212 1.87 17.25 1.88
C ASP A 212 3.04 16.68 2.70
N ILE A 213 2.79 15.62 3.47
CA ILE A 213 3.83 14.94 4.27
C ILE A 213 4.87 14.28 3.36
N MET A 214 4.45 13.56 2.31
CA MET A 214 5.38 12.97 1.35
C MET A 214 6.19 14.03 0.61
N ASP A 215 5.56 15.14 0.22
CA ASP A 215 6.25 16.24 -0.45
C ASP A 215 7.33 16.86 0.46
N ILE A 216 7.07 16.99 1.76
CA ILE A 216 8.07 17.41 2.77
C ILE A 216 9.20 16.39 2.87
N TRP A 217 8.87 15.11 3.04
CA TRP A 217 9.83 14.03 3.17
C TRP A 217 10.73 13.90 1.94
N ASP A 218 10.13 13.92 0.75
CA ASP A 218 10.84 13.76 -0.52
C ASP A 218 11.80 14.91 -0.80
N ARG A 219 11.38 16.16 -0.53
CA ARG A 219 12.26 17.33 -0.61
C ARG A 219 13.40 17.24 0.39
N LEU A 220 13.10 16.84 1.63
CA LEU A 220 14.11 16.69 2.67
C LEU A 220 15.17 15.66 2.28
N CYS A 221 14.76 14.46 1.82
CA CYS A 221 15.67 13.42 1.36
C CYS A 221 16.50 13.89 0.16
N SER A 222 15.89 14.61 -0.79
CA SER A 222 16.58 15.13 -1.96
C SER A 222 17.65 16.15 -1.58
N VAL A 223 17.29 17.12 -0.74
CA VAL A 223 18.19 18.19 -0.30
C VAL A 223 19.32 17.68 0.59
N LEU A 224 19.01 16.73 1.48
CA LEU A 224 20.03 16.09 2.30
C LEU A 224 20.86 15.08 1.51
N ARG A 225 20.52 14.78 0.25
CA ARG A 225 21.19 13.77 -0.58
C ARG A 225 21.23 12.40 0.11
N ALA A 226 20.06 11.99 0.62
CA ALA A 226 19.86 10.59 0.99
C ALA A 226 20.23 9.70 -0.21
N ARG A 227 20.77 8.51 0.03
CA ARG A 227 21.19 7.58 -1.03
C ARG A 227 20.02 6.73 -1.50
N ALA A 228 19.33 6.14 -0.53
CA ALA A 228 18.16 5.33 -0.74
C ALA A 228 17.26 5.37 0.48
N VAL A 229 15.95 5.36 0.26
CA VAL A 229 14.96 5.26 1.34
C VAL A 229 14.01 4.12 1.05
N SER A 230 13.88 3.17 1.98
CA SER A 230 12.88 2.11 1.89
C SER A 230 11.57 2.49 2.57
N VAL A 231 10.47 1.88 2.15
CA VAL A 231 9.16 1.97 2.79
C VAL A 231 8.46 0.63 2.67
N VAL A 232 7.79 0.21 3.75
CA VAL A 232 6.88 -0.93 3.72
C VAL A 232 5.46 -0.41 3.56
N ASP A 233 4.86 -0.66 2.40
CA ASP A 233 3.59 -0.06 2.02
C ASP A 233 2.39 -0.85 2.57
N PHE A 234 1.84 -0.36 3.68
CA PHE A 234 0.55 -0.78 4.23
C PHE A 234 -0.55 0.26 4.00
N SER A 235 -0.40 1.11 2.98
CA SER A 235 -1.27 2.26 2.78
C SER A 235 -2.68 1.82 2.44
N GLN A 236 -3.62 2.20 3.30
CA GLN A 236 -5.03 2.00 3.09
C GLN A 236 -5.76 3.33 3.07
N LYS A 237 -6.74 3.44 2.18
CA LYS A 237 -7.68 4.56 2.18
C LYS A 237 -9.08 4.03 2.38
N ARG A 238 -9.67 4.30 3.55
CA ARG A 238 -11.00 3.83 3.95
C ARG A 238 -11.11 2.30 3.82
N SER A 239 -10.12 1.56 4.33
CA SER A 239 -10.03 0.08 4.24
C SER A 239 -9.88 -0.48 2.82
N LEU A 240 -9.42 0.35 1.86
CA LEU A 240 -9.00 -0.14 0.54
C LEU A 240 -7.49 -0.04 0.45
N ASP A 241 -6.82 -1.16 0.19
CA ASP A 241 -5.39 -1.22 -0.07
C ASP A 241 -5.06 -0.44 -1.33
N LEU A 242 -4.27 0.63 -1.17
CA LEU A 242 -3.92 1.50 -2.29
C LEU A 242 -3.07 0.79 -3.33
N ARG A 243 -2.31 -0.24 -2.93
CA ARG A 243 -1.54 -1.09 -3.85
C ARG A 243 -2.44 -1.82 -4.83
N LEU A 244 -3.56 -2.37 -4.36
CA LEU A 244 -4.55 -2.99 -5.25
C LEU A 244 -5.32 -1.94 -6.03
N LEU A 245 -5.85 -0.93 -5.35
CA LEU A 245 -6.72 0.06 -5.98
C LEU A 245 -6.00 0.86 -7.08
N LEU A 246 -4.89 1.52 -6.73
CA LEU A 246 -4.13 2.35 -7.67
C LEU A 246 -3.28 1.49 -8.59
N GLY A 247 -2.74 0.38 -8.09
CA GLY A 247 -1.95 -0.53 -8.91
C GLY A 247 -2.77 -1.11 -10.06
N VAL A 248 -3.95 -1.67 -9.79
CA VAL A 248 -4.79 -2.24 -10.85
C VAL A 248 -5.34 -1.16 -11.79
N ALA A 249 -5.70 0.01 -11.24
CA ALA A 249 -6.24 1.12 -12.03
C ALA A 249 -5.17 1.75 -12.92
N TYR A 250 -4.00 2.10 -12.41
CA TYR A 250 -3.01 2.92 -13.13
C TYR A 250 -1.72 2.19 -13.50
N GLY A 251 -1.47 1.00 -12.94
CA GLY A 251 -0.18 0.31 -13.03
C GLY A 251 0.84 0.83 -12.01
N GLU A 252 0.41 1.74 -11.13
CA GLU A 252 1.25 2.55 -10.26
C GLU A 252 0.68 2.55 -8.84
N THR A 253 1.53 2.38 -7.82
CA THR A 253 1.11 2.52 -6.41
C THR A 253 1.17 3.96 -5.97
N TRP A 254 0.64 4.29 -4.78
CA TRP A 254 0.67 5.66 -4.28
C TRP A 254 2.09 6.24 -4.20
N PHE A 255 3.07 5.44 -3.77
CA PHE A 255 4.46 5.86 -3.62
C PHE A 255 5.20 6.04 -4.95
N THR A 256 4.76 5.40 -6.04
CA THR A 256 5.41 5.58 -7.38
C THR A 256 5.35 7.03 -7.86
N ARG A 257 4.36 7.82 -7.44
CA ARG A 257 4.28 9.27 -7.70
C ARG A 257 5.52 10.04 -7.22
N TRP A 258 6.19 9.56 -6.17
CA TRP A 258 7.43 10.16 -5.67
C TRP A 258 8.68 9.45 -6.18
N GLY A 259 8.57 8.45 -7.06
CA GLY A 259 9.71 7.71 -7.64
C GLY A 259 10.15 6.50 -6.82
N TYR A 260 9.31 5.99 -5.92
CA TYR A 260 9.56 4.70 -5.27
C TYR A 260 9.24 3.55 -6.22
N CYS A 261 10.15 2.58 -6.26
CA CYS A 261 10.04 1.38 -7.09
C CYS A 261 9.93 0.13 -6.22
N LEU A 262 9.32 -0.93 -6.77
CA LEU A 262 9.29 -2.23 -6.10
C LEU A 262 10.72 -2.75 -5.95
N ALA A 263 11.16 -2.97 -4.72
CA ALA A 263 12.50 -3.47 -4.42
C ALA A 263 12.53 -5.00 -4.40
N LYS A 264 11.59 -5.60 -3.65
CA LYS A 264 11.49 -7.05 -3.47
C LYS A 264 10.03 -7.43 -3.19
N GLY A 265 9.60 -8.57 -3.73
CA GLY A 265 8.36 -9.22 -3.29
C GLY A 265 8.64 -10.25 -2.20
N CYS A 266 7.71 -10.38 -1.25
CA CYS A 266 7.77 -11.45 -0.25
C CYS A 266 7.29 -12.77 -0.87
N PHE A 267 7.63 -13.91 -0.24
CA PHE A 267 7.10 -15.22 -0.60
C PHE A 267 7.27 -15.61 -2.08
N SER A 268 8.49 -15.46 -2.62
CA SER A 268 8.88 -15.77 -4.02
C SER A 268 8.17 -14.97 -5.10
N VAL A 269 7.46 -13.90 -4.74
CA VAL A 269 6.86 -13.01 -5.74
C VAL A 269 7.96 -12.19 -6.40
N SER A 270 8.30 -12.59 -7.62
CA SER A 270 9.24 -11.84 -8.47
C SER A 270 8.56 -10.61 -9.08
N THR A 271 9.36 -9.66 -9.57
CA THR A 271 8.83 -8.48 -10.28
C THR A 271 7.99 -8.85 -11.51
N SER A 272 8.31 -9.94 -12.19
CA SER A 272 7.51 -10.43 -13.31
C SER A 272 6.19 -11.05 -12.85
N THR A 273 6.20 -11.80 -11.75
CA THR A 273 4.98 -12.32 -11.10
C THR A 273 4.07 -11.16 -10.69
N TYR A 274 4.62 -10.14 -10.03
CA TYR A 274 3.89 -8.93 -9.65
C TYR A 274 3.23 -8.26 -10.86
N ALA A 275 3.98 -8.04 -11.94
CA ALA A 275 3.47 -7.42 -13.16
C ALA A 275 2.37 -8.27 -13.82
N ALA A 276 2.55 -9.60 -13.87
CA ALA A 276 1.55 -10.52 -14.41
C ALA A 276 0.27 -10.54 -13.56
N SER A 277 0.38 -10.55 -12.23
CA SER A 277 -0.75 -10.49 -11.31
C SER A 277 -1.51 -9.17 -11.43
N MET A 278 -0.80 -8.06 -11.55
CA MET A 278 -1.39 -6.74 -11.79
C MET A 278 -2.17 -6.69 -13.11
N GLU A 279 -1.61 -7.25 -14.19
CA GLU A 279 -2.27 -7.29 -15.48
C GLU A 279 -3.47 -8.25 -15.47
N ALA A 280 -3.37 -9.40 -14.80
CA ALA A 280 -4.48 -10.33 -14.63
C ALA A 280 -5.69 -9.70 -13.91
N LEU A 281 -5.44 -8.97 -12.82
CA LEU A 281 -6.48 -8.22 -12.10
C LEU A 281 -7.05 -7.08 -12.95
N ALA A 282 -6.19 -6.35 -13.65
CA ALA A 282 -6.57 -5.21 -14.46
C ALA A 282 -7.44 -5.57 -15.67
N SER A 283 -7.08 -6.64 -16.37
CA SER A 283 -7.76 -7.15 -17.57
C SER A 283 -9.00 -8.00 -17.27
N LEU A 284 -9.23 -8.35 -16.00
CA LEU A 284 -10.40 -9.12 -15.58
C LEU A 284 -11.69 -8.45 -16.07
N PRO A 285 -12.58 -9.17 -16.79
CA PRO A 285 -13.87 -8.62 -17.18
C PRO A 285 -14.71 -8.29 -15.95
N VAL A 286 -15.25 -7.07 -15.89
CA VAL A 286 -16.03 -6.62 -14.72
C VAL A 286 -17.32 -7.44 -14.54
N ASP A 287 -17.81 -8.09 -15.60
CA ASP A 287 -18.97 -8.99 -15.56
C ASP A 287 -18.69 -10.30 -14.81
N TYR A 288 -17.42 -10.68 -14.64
CA TYR A 288 -17.03 -11.87 -13.89
C TYR A 288 -17.04 -11.64 -12.36
N LEU A 289 -17.19 -10.39 -11.92
CA LEU A 289 -17.29 -10.06 -10.49
C LEU A 289 -18.63 -10.56 -9.93
N ARG A 290 -18.58 -11.60 -9.10
CA ARG A 290 -19.77 -12.32 -8.58
C ARG A 290 -20.43 -11.61 -7.40
N SER A 291 -20.88 -10.36 -7.59
CA SER A 291 -21.64 -9.62 -6.57
C SER A 291 -22.90 -8.98 -7.15
N ARG A 292 -24.06 -9.22 -6.50
CA ARG A 292 -25.35 -8.60 -6.87
C ARG A 292 -25.29 -7.08 -6.85
N HIS A 293 -24.51 -6.51 -5.94
CA HIS A 293 -24.32 -5.08 -5.83
C HIS A 293 -23.44 -4.58 -6.97
N VAL A 294 -22.33 -5.27 -7.25
CA VAL A 294 -21.40 -4.91 -8.33
C VAL A 294 -22.10 -4.95 -9.69
N ARG A 295 -22.92 -5.97 -10.00
CA ARG A 295 -23.67 -6.01 -11.27
C ARG A 295 -24.61 -4.80 -11.45
N ARG A 296 -25.27 -4.36 -10.38
CA ARG A 296 -26.10 -3.15 -10.38
C ARG A 296 -25.26 -1.91 -10.64
N VAL A 297 -24.14 -1.77 -9.93
CA VAL A 297 -23.19 -0.68 -10.06
C VAL A 297 -22.64 -0.62 -11.50
N VAL A 298 -22.16 -1.74 -12.04
CA VAL A 298 -21.68 -1.86 -13.43
C VAL A 298 -22.73 -1.38 -14.43
N THR A 299 -23.99 -1.78 -14.26
CA THR A 299 -25.08 -1.35 -15.13
C THR A 299 -25.30 0.17 -15.08
N ILE A 300 -25.18 0.78 -13.90
CA ILE A 300 -25.34 2.23 -13.72
C ILE A 300 -24.18 2.99 -14.38
N TYR A 301 -22.93 2.67 -14.04
CA TYR A 301 -21.77 3.40 -14.56
C TYR A 301 -21.54 3.18 -16.06
N ARG A 302 -21.91 2.02 -16.63
CA ARG A 302 -21.90 1.82 -18.09
C ARG A 302 -22.89 2.72 -18.84
N ARG A 303 -24.01 3.10 -18.21
CA ARG A 303 -24.98 4.05 -18.79
C ARG A 303 -24.51 5.49 -18.67
N LEU A 304 -23.73 5.80 -17.63
CA LEU A 304 -23.23 7.14 -17.33
C LEU A 304 -21.88 7.45 -18.01
N SER A 305 -21.08 6.43 -18.32
CA SER A 305 -19.78 6.57 -18.95
C SER A 305 -19.90 6.68 -20.47
N ASN A 306 -19.09 7.55 -21.07
CA ASN A 306 -18.92 7.63 -22.52
C ASN A 306 -17.94 6.58 -23.06
N ASN A 307 -17.11 6.01 -22.18
CA ASN A 307 -16.09 5.02 -22.49
C ASN A 307 -16.62 3.60 -22.20
N PRO A 308 -16.22 2.60 -23.00
CA PRO A 308 -16.54 1.21 -22.70
C PRO A 308 -15.92 0.83 -21.35
N LEU A 309 -16.71 0.25 -20.46
CA LEU A 309 -16.26 -0.27 -19.17
C LEU A 309 -16.35 -1.79 -19.21
N VAL A 310 -15.33 -2.42 -19.79
CA VAL A 310 -15.24 -3.87 -20.01
C VAL A 310 -14.41 -4.49 -18.89
N THR A 311 -13.25 -3.92 -18.61
CA THR A 311 -12.29 -4.46 -17.64
C THR A 311 -12.40 -3.80 -16.28
N VAL A 312 -11.87 -4.46 -15.25
CA VAL A 312 -11.77 -3.89 -13.90
C VAL A 312 -10.93 -2.62 -13.90
N ARG A 313 -9.82 -2.54 -14.66
CA ARG A 313 -9.00 -1.32 -14.80
C ARG A 313 -9.82 -0.12 -15.26
N GLU A 314 -10.56 -0.28 -16.36
CA GLU A 314 -11.42 0.79 -16.90
C GLU A 314 -12.49 1.20 -15.89
N PHE A 315 -13.07 0.22 -15.18
CA PHE A 315 -14.10 0.47 -14.19
C PHE A 315 -13.56 1.24 -12.97
N LEU A 316 -12.40 0.84 -12.44
CA LEU A 316 -11.76 1.53 -11.31
C LEU A 316 -11.35 2.95 -11.68
N ARG A 317 -10.74 3.16 -12.86
CA ARG A 317 -10.43 4.51 -13.36
C ARG A 317 -11.68 5.38 -13.44
N CYS A 318 -12.76 4.84 -13.99
CA CYS A 318 -14.04 5.53 -14.05
C CYS A 318 -14.51 5.94 -12.65
N LEU A 319 -14.59 5.02 -11.69
CA LEU A 319 -15.02 5.35 -10.32
C LEU A 319 -14.12 6.39 -9.65
N LEU A 320 -12.80 6.31 -9.86
CA LEU A 320 -11.84 7.26 -9.30
C LEU A 320 -12.00 8.66 -9.92
N ASP A 321 -12.18 8.77 -11.23
CA ASP A 321 -12.45 10.04 -11.91
C ASP A 321 -13.78 10.66 -11.43
N TRP A 322 -14.79 9.82 -11.23
CA TRP A 322 -16.11 10.25 -10.76
C TRP A 322 -16.09 10.82 -9.35
N LYS A 323 -15.15 10.40 -8.49
CA LYS A 323 -14.96 10.99 -7.16
C LYS A 323 -14.63 12.49 -7.21
N HIS A 324 -14.01 12.92 -8.30
CA HIS A 324 -13.55 14.30 -8.50
C HIS A 324 -14.44 15.12 -9.43
N ARG A 325 -15.53 14.54 -9.96
CA ARG A 325 -16.48 15.26 -10.82
C ARG A 325 -17.62 15.85 -10.00
N GLU A 326 -17.79 17.17 -10.12
CA GLU A 326 -19.02 17.83 -9.69
C GLU A 326 -20.19 17.42 -10.58
N GLN A 327 -21.40 17.45 -10.03
CA GLN A 327 -22.61 17.17 -10.78
C GLN A 327 -22.71 18.15 -11.96
N PRO A 328 -22.76 17.68 -13.22
CA PRO A 328 -22.94 18.56 -14.36
C PRO A 328 -24.26 19.34 -14.23
N LEU A 329 -24.24 20.64 -14.56
CA LEU A 329 -25.44 21.50 -14.59
C LEU A 329 -26.56 20.94 -15.51
N SER A 330 -26.20 20.05 -16.44
CA SER A 330 -27.10 19.23 -17.25
C SER A 330 -26.64 17.77 -17.25
N LEU A 331 -27.50 16.83 -16.84
CA LEU A 331 -27.20 15.39 -16.89
C LEU A 331 -26.78 14.98 -18.32
N PRO A 332 -25.78 14.10 -18.49
CA PRO A 332 -25.42 13.59 -19.81
C PRO A 332 -26.65 13.00 -20.50
N HIS A 333 -26.82 13.29 -21.79
CA HIS A 333 -27.86 12.66 -22.60
C HIS A 333 -27.63 11.14 -22.57
N VAL A 334 -28.53 10.39 -21.94
CA VAL A 334 -28.43 8.93 -21.85
C VAL A 334 -28.31 8.40 -23.27
N ARG A 335 -27.19 7.74 -23.60
CA ARG A 335 -27.06 7.04 -24.89
C ARG A 335 -28.07 5.90 -24.89
N ALA A 336 -29.04 5.95 -25.81
CA ALA A 336 -29.91 4.82 -26.08
C ALA A 336 -29.05 3.66 -26.59
N CYS A 337 -28.87 2.63 -25.77
CA CYS A 337 -28.06 1.47 -26.11
C CYS A 337 -28.81 0.63 -27.16
N THR A 338 -28.39 0.67 -28.43
CA THR A 338 -29.02 -0.06 -29.54
C THR A 338 -28.69 -1.56 -29.60
N ARG A 339 -27.95 -2.12 -28.63
CA ARG A 339 -27.41 -3.49 -28.75
C ARG A 339 -27.69 -4.51 -27.64
N LEU A 340 -28.73 -4.31 -26.83
CA LEU A 340 -29.32 -5.38 -26.03
C LEU A 340 -30.83 -5.15 -25.85
N GLN A 341 -31.64 -5.60 -26.81
CA GLN A 341 -33.06 -5.83 -26.57
C GLN A 341 -33.24 -7.22 -25.93
N PHE A 342 -32.81 -7.36 -24.68
CA PHE A 342 -33.42 -8.34 -23.79
C PHE A 342 -34.56 -7.64 -23.07
N MET A 343 -35.78 -8.13 -23.30
CA MET A 343 -37.04 -7.62 -22.78
C MET A 343 -37.00 -7.50 -21.25
N LEU A 344 -36.85 -6.28 -20.73
CA LEU A 344 -37.26 -5.95 -19.37
C LEU A 344 -38.74 -5.54 -19.39
N PRO A 345 -39.60 -6.07 -18.51
CA PRO A 345 -40.99 -5.63 -18.39
C PRO A 345 -41.09 -4.15 -17.96
N LYS A 346 -42.09 -3.43 -18.49
CA LYS A 346 -42.41 -2.03 -18.18
C LYS A 346 -42.81 -1.84 -16.69
N PRO A 347 -42.60 -0.66 -16.10
CA PRO A 347 -43.00 -0.40 -14.72
C PRO A 347 -44.50 -0.07 -14.67
N VAL A 348 -45.28 -0.86 -13.92
CA VAL A 348 -46.65 -0.50 -13.53
C VAL A 348 -46.57 0.39 -12.30
N MET A 349 -47.17 1.59 -12.37
CA MET A 349 -47.37 2.40 -11.16
C MET A 349 -48.34 1.69 -10.22
N LYS A 350 -47.90 1.57 -8.96
CA LYS A 350 -48.67 1.30 -7.73
C LYS A 350 -50.05 0.67 -7.94
N ARG A 351 -50.07 -0.67 -8.07
CA ARG A 351 -51.04 -1.47 -7.34
C ARG A 351 -50.32 -2.08 -6.15
N ASP A 352 -51.03 -2.18 -5.03
CA ASP A 352 -50.53 -2.67 -3.75
C ASP A 352 -49.67 -3.92 -3.93
N ARG A 353 -48.61 -4.04 -3.10
CA ARG A 353 -47.68 -5.17 -3.12
C ARG A 353 -48.42 -6.49 -2.91
N GLN A 354 -48.85 -7.15 -3.97
CA GLN A 354 -49.08 -8.60 -3.94
C GLN A 354 -47.70 -9.25 -4.14
N GLN A 355 -47.19 -9.88 -3.08
CA GLN A 355 -46.01 -10.72 -3.15
C GLN A 355 -46.22 -11.81 -4.23
N PRO A 356 -45.19 -12.17 -5.01
CA PRO A 356 -45.30 -13.30 -5.93
C PRO A 356 -45.49 -14.58 -5.10
N CYS A 357 -46.67 -15.20 -5.22
CA CYS A 357 -46.99 -16.45 -4.54
C CYS A 357 -46.13 -17.58 -5.11
N GLN A 358 -45.40 -18.30 -4.25
CA GLN A 358 -44.57 -19.44 -4.67
C GLN A 358 -45.41 -20.71 -4.67
N ARG A 359 -45.13 -21.68 -5.57
CA ARG A 359 -45.75 -23.01 -5.46
C ARG A 359 -45.27 -23.67 -4.18
N PHE A 360 -46.19 -24.28 -3.45
CA PHE A 360 -45.86 -24.94 -2.18
C PHE A 360 -44.84 -26.07 -2.38
N GLU A 361 -44.83 -26.69 -3.56
CA GLU A 361 -43.79 -27.65 -3.99
C GLU A 361 -42.37 -27.07 -3.93
N ASP A 362 -42.16 -25.84 -4.41
CA ASP A 362 -40.87 -25.15 -4.40
C ASP A 362 -40.47 -24.71 -2.99
N VAL A 363 -41.45 -24.32 -2.18
CA VAL A 363 -41.25 -23.95 -0.77
C VAL A 363 -40.82 -25.18 0.05
N VAL A 364 -41.40 -26.35 -0.22
CA VAL A 364 -41.04 -27.61 0.45
C VAL A 364 -39.60 -28.03 0.13
N ASP A 365 -39.09 -27.77 -1.07
CA ASP A 365 -37.70 -28.10 -1.44
C ASP A 365 -36.65 -27.24 -0.71
N LEU A 366 -37.04 -26.08 -0.19
CA LEU A 366 -36.19 -25.18 0.60
C LEU A 366 -36.30 -25.42 2.11
N LEU A 367 -37.28 -26.20 2.56
CA LEU A 367 -37.53 -26.46 3.98
C LEU A 367 -36.85 -27.76 4.45
N GLN A 368 -35.82 -27.63 5.29
CA GLN A 368 -35.21 -28.77 5.99
C GLN A 368 -36.17 -29.25 7.10
N CYS A 369 -37.00 -30.26 6.83
CA CYS A 369 -37.89 -30.82 7.84
C CYS A 369 -37.93 -32.37 7.86
N ARG A 370 -38.46 -32.91 8.96
CA ARG A 370 -38.48 -34.36 9.26
C ARG A 370 -39.54 -35.18 8.49
N TRP A 371 -40.47 -34.52 7.81
CA TRP A 371 -41.54 -35.18 7.05
C TRP A 371 -41.18 -35.23 5.57
N SER A 372 -41.58 -36.29 4.87
CA SER A 372 -41.28 -36.43 3.44
C SER A 372 -42.06 -35.42 2.59
N LYS A 373 -41.47 -35.00 1.45
CA LYS A 373 -42.11 -34.08 0.47
C LYS A 373 -43.54 -34.51 0.13
N ARG A 374 -43.76 -35.81 -0.11
CA ARG A 374 -45.09 -36.37 -0.40
C ARG A 374 -46.11 -36.19 0.74
N ARG A 375 -45.68 -36.31 2.01
CA ARG A 375 -46.57 -36.08 3.17
C ARG A 375 -46.92 -34.60 3.36
N LEU A 376 -46.00 -33.70 3.04
CA LEU A 376 -46.23 -32.25 3.13
C LEU A 376 -47.20 -31.76 2.05
N LEU A 377 -47.01 -32.20 0.80
CA LEU A 377 -47.90 -31.85 -0.32
C LEU A 377 -49.32 -32.38 -0.09
N HIS A 378 -49.46 -33.63 0.34
CA HIS A 378 -50.76 -34.20 0.66
C HIS A 378 -51.46 -33.47 1.82
N ALA A 379 -50.71 -33.08 2.86
CA ALA A 379 -51.27 -32.31 3.96
C ALA A 379 -51.71 -30.90 3.53
N ALA A 380 -51.01 -30.29 2.56
CA ALA A 380 -51.41 -29.01 1.98
C ALA A 380 -52.68 -29.10 1.13
N GLU A 381 -52.80 -30.14 0.29
CA GLU A 381 -54.01 -30.44 -0.48
C GLU A 381 -55.23 -30.62 0.45
N VAL A 382 -55.08 -31.40 1.53
CA VAL A 382 -56.14 -31.61 2.52
C VAL A 382 -56.57 -30.30 3.18
N VAL A 383 -55.64 -29.37 3.43
CA VAL A 383 -55.98 -28.04 3.97
C VAL A 383 -56.78 -27.21 2.96
N VAL A 384 -56.43 -27.27 1.67
CA VAL A 384 -57.19 -26.60 0.59
C VAL A 384 -58.59 -27.21 0.45
N ASP A 385 -58.71 -28.54 0.46
CA ASP A 385 -60.01 -29.22 0.37
C ASP A 385 -60.95 -28.80 1.50
N ARG A 386 -60.45 -28.69 2.74
CA ARG A 386 -61.24 -28.25 3.90
C ARG A 386 -61.65 -26.78 3.83
N LEU A 387 -60.81 -25.94 3.23
CA LEU A 387 -61.13 -24.53 2.97
C LEU A 387 -62.18 -24.39 1.84
N LEU A 388 -62.14 -25.26 0.82
CA LEU A 388 -63.15 -25.33 -0.24
C LEU A 388 -64.51 -25.79 0.28
N GLU A 389 -64.54 -26.81 1.14
CA GLU A 389 -65.78 -27.32 1.77
C GLU A 389 -66.48 -26.25 2.63
N HIS A 390 -65.74 -25.25 3.14
CA HIS A 390 -66.29 -24.11 3.87
C HIS A 390 -66.74 -22.94 2.97
N GLY A 391 -66.79 -23.14 1.65
CA GLY A 391 -67.28 -22.16 0.68
C GLY A 391 -66.30 -21.05 0.32
N GLY A 392 -64.99 -21.27 0.51
CA GLY A 392 -63.95 -20.26 0.20
C GLY A 392 -63.92 -19.06 1.15
N GLY A 393 -64.74 -19.07 2.22
CA GLY A 393 -64.79 -18.04 3.23
C GLY A 393 -63.57 -18.03 4.17
N GLU A 394 -63.38 -16.91 4.87
CA GLU A 394 -62.25 -16.70 5.78
C GLU A 394 -62.32 -17.63 7.02
N MET A 395 -61.42 -18.59 7.11
CA MET A 395 -61.30 -19.47 8.29
C MET A 395 -60.16 -19.01 9.22
N THR A 396 -60.39 -19.00 10.53
CA THR A 396 -59.29 -18.77 11.49
C THR A 396 -58.32 -19.96 11.49
N ARG A 397 -57.05 -19.71 11.89
CA ARG A 397 -56.05 -20.79 12.05
C ARG A 397 -56.56 -21.99 12.85
N GLN A 398 -57.31 -21.75 13.94
CA GLN A 398 -57.84 -22.80 14.80
C GLN A 398 -58.96 -23.60 14.10
N ALA A 399 -59.82 -22.92 13.36
CA ALA A 399 -60.88 -23.57 12.57
C ALA A 399 -60.30 -24.46 11.45
N VAL A 400 -59.27 -23.98 10.72
CA VAL A 400 -58.56 -24.78 9.70
C VAL A 400 -57.92 -26.02 10.34
N ARG A 401 -57.27 -25.84 11.49
CA ARG A 401 -56.65 -26.94 12.23
C ARG A 401 -57.69 -27.98 12.66
N ASP A 402 -58.84 -27.56 13.19
CA ASP A 402 -59.85 -28.47 13.72
C ASP A 402 -60.59 -29.21 12.59
N ALA A 403 -60.83 -28.55 11.45
CA ALA A 403 -61.39 -29.17 10.24
C ALA A 403 -60.44 -30.20 9.60
N ALA A 404 -59.13 -29.91 9.57
CA ALA A 404 -58.13 -30.81 8.98
C ALA A 404 -57.67 -31.93 9.93
N ARG A 405 -57.88 -31.81 11.25
CA ARG A 405 -57.45 -32.79 12.27
C ARG A 405 -58.02 -34.19 12.03
N GLY A 406 -59.23 -34.29 11.49
CA GLY A 406 -59.88 -35.58 11.19
C GLY A 406 -59.20 -36.35 10.05
N ALA A 407 -58.53 -35.65 9.13
CA ALA A 407 -57.83 -36.24 7.99
C ALA A 407 -56.30 -36.36 8.21
N ILE A 408 -55.72 -35.44 9.01
CA ILE A 408 -54.30 -35.42 9.35
C ILE A 408 -54.16 -35.71 10.84
N GLY A 409 -53.94 -36.98 11.21
CA GLY A 409 -53.77 -37.41 12.60
C GLY A 409 -52.47 -36.92 13.25
N ASP A 410 -51.46 -36.50 12.46
CA ASP A 410 -50.21 -35.91 12.95
C ASP A 410 -50.38 -34.40 13.18
N THR A 411 -50.66 -34.03 14.43
CA THR A 411 -50.92 -32.63 14.81
C THR A 411 -49.71 -31.72 14.62
N GLY A 412 -48.49 -32.26 14.63
CA GLY A 412 -47.25 -31.51 14.38
C GLY A 412 -47.03 -31.23 12.90
N LEU A 413 -47.33 -32.20 12.04
CA LEU A 413 -47.33 -32.01 10.58
C LEU A 413 -48.35 -30.94 10.16
N LEU A 414 -49.57 -31.02 10.71
CA LEU A 414 -50.64 -30.08 10.41
C LEU A 414 -50.28 -28.65 10.80
N ASP A 415 -49.71 -28.45 11.99
CA ASP A 415 -49.24 -27.13 12.44
C ASP A 415 -48.14 -26.56 11.56
N PHE A 416 -47.20 -27.41 11.16
CA PHE A 416 -46.08 -27.02 10.32
C PHE A 416 -46.54 -26.58 8.92
N VAL A 417 -47.48 -27.32 8.33
CA VAL A 417 -48.07 -27.01 7.03
C VAL A 417 -48.90 -25.72 7.11
N ILE A 418 -49.78 -25.56 8.09
CA ILE A 418 -50.58 -24.33 8.28
C ILE A 418 -49.69 -23.10 8.49
N LYS A 419 -48.55 -23.25 9.18
CA LYS A 419 -47.58 -22.16 9.35
C LYS A 419 -46.91 -21.75 8.03
N SER A 420 -46.75 -22.69 7.11
CA SER A 420 -45.99 -22.55 5.86
C SER A 420 -46.85 -22.25 4.62
N LEU A 421 -48.18 -22.40 4.71
CA LEU A 421 -49.16 -22.15 3.64
C LEU A 421 -49.56 -20.68 3.49
N GLY A 422 -48.70 -19.73 3.88
CA GLY A 422 -49.00 -18.31 3.73
C GLY A 422 -48.55 -17.80 2.37
N ASP A 423 -49.49 -17.34 1.54
CA ASP A 423 -49.22 -16.78 0.21
C ASP A 423 -48.57 -17.79 -0.76
N THR A 424 -48.99 -19.06 -0.68
CA THR A 424 -48.47 -20.15 -1.53
C THR A 424 -49.55 -20.75 -2.43
N ILE A 425 -49.14 -21.23 -3.60
CA ILE A 425 -50.00 -21.92 -4.57
C ILE A 425 -49.99 -23.42 -4.25
N VAL A 426 -51.17 -24.01 -4.09
CA VAL A 426 -51.39 -25.45 -3.88
C VAL A 426 -52.43 -25.92 -4.90
N GLY A 427 -52.00 -26.71 -5.88
CA GLY A 427 -52.84 -27.06 -7.03
C GLY A 427 -53.23 -25.81 -7.83
N ASN A 428 -54.54 -25.63 -8.04
CA ASN A 428 -55.11 -24.48 -8.76
C ASN A 428 -55.60 -23.37 -7.82
N TYR A 429 -55.18 -23.38 -6.55
CA TYR A 429 -55.63 -22.39 -5.56
C TYR A 429 -54.45 -21.71 -4.89
N ILE A 430 -54.62 -20.42 -4.60
CA ILE A 430 -53.72 -19.63 -3.77
C ILE A 430 -54.27 -19.62 -2.35
N VAL A 431 -53.48 -20.10 -1.39
CA VAL A 431 -53.82 -19.99 0.03
C VAL A 431 -53.29 -18.66 0.55
N ARG A 432 -54.20 -17.73 0.85
CA ARG A 432 -53.87 -16.42 1.42
C ARG A 432 -53.97 -16.47 2.93
N ARG A 433 -52.99 -15.87 3.61
CA ARG A 433 -53.02 -15.69 5.06
C ARG A 433 -53.04 -14.21 5.40
N LEU A 434 -54.23 -13.66 5.61
CA LEU A 434 -54.44 -12.23 5.82
C LEU A 434 -54.79 -11.94 7.29
N PRO A 435 -54.23 -10.89 7.90
CA PRO A 435 -54.69 -10.43 9.21
C PRO A 435 -56.04 -9.72 9.06
N ASN A 436 -57.02 -10.08 9.89
CA ASN A 436 -58.29 -9.36 9.97
C ASN A 436 -58.07 -7.97 10.57
N ALA A 437 -58.58 -6.94 9.90
CA ALA A 437 -58.38 -5.53 10.27
C ALA A 437 -59.00 -5.14 11.62
N GLU A 438 -60.00 -5.88 12.11
CA GLU A 438 -60.70 -5.58 13.36
C GLU A 438 -60.20 -6.40 14.56
N THR A 439 -59.77 -7.64 14.33
CA THR A 439 -59.38 -8.58 15.40
C THR A 439 -57.88 -8.88 15.46
N HIS A 440 -57.11 -8.45 14.44
CA HIS A 440 -55.70 -8.77 14.23
C HIS A 440 -55.37 -10.28 14.23
N LEU A 441 -56.38 -11.16 14.18
CA LEU A 441 -56.20 -12.60 14.04
C LEU A 441 -55.99 -12.96 12.56
N LEU A 442 -55.17 -13.99 12.30
CA LEU A 442 -54.88 -14.45 10.95
C LEU A 442 -56.00 -15.36 10.43
N HIS A 443 -56.56 -15.00 9.28
CA HIS A 443 -57.53 -15.79 8.54
C HIS A 443 -56.91 -16.37 7.26
N PHE A 444 -57.39 -17.56 6.88
CA PHE A 444 -57.05 -18.26 5.66
C PHE A 444 -58.21 -18.15 4.68
N SER A 445 -57.91 -17.73 3.45
CA SER A 445 -58.87 -17.70 2.33
C SER A 445 -58.25 -18.34 1.09
N LEU A 446 -59.10 -18.76 0.16
CA LEU A 446 -58.70 -19.33 -1.11
C LEU A 446 -59.01 -18.37 -2.26
N GLU A 447 -58.06 -18.21 -3.17
CA GLU A 447 -58.26 -17.56 -4.48
C GLU A 447 -58.01 -18.59 -5.58
N GLU A 448 -58.84 -18.63 -6.62
CA GLU A 448 -58.59 -19.49 -7.79
C GLU A 448 -57.41 -18.95 -8.61
N PHE A 449 -56.51 -19.84 -9.01
CA PHE A 449 -55.36 -19.54 -9.85
C PHE A 449 -55.70 -19.85 -11.32
N GLU A 450 -55.96 -18.81 -12.13
CA GLU A 450 -56.08 -18.95 -13.59
C GLU A 450 -54.71 -18.84 -14.27
N GLU A 451 -54.34 -19.88 -15.03
CA GLU A 451 -53.11 -19.92 -15.82
C GLU A 451 -53.29 -19.06 -17.10
N PRO A 452 -52.44 -18.04 -17.36
CA PRO A 452 -52.69 -17.12 -18.46
C PRO A 452 -52.46 -17.81 -19.83
N ALA A 453 -53.55 -17.97 -20.59
CA ALA A 453 -53.52 -18.49 -21.96
C ALA A 453 -52.85 -17.49 -22.94
N LEU A 454 -52.02 -18.03 -23.83
CA LEU A 454 -51.33 -17.29 -24.90
C LEU A 454 -52.32 -16.92 -26.02
N ALA A 455 -52.52 -15.63 -26.28
CA ALA A 455 -53.17 -15.11 -27.49
C ALA A 455 -52.41 -13.91 -28.08
N PRO A 456 -52.45 -13.71 -29.42
CA PRO A 456 -51.50 -12.87 -30.15
C PRO A 456 -51.87 -11.39 -30.19
N LEU A 457 -50.79 -10.59 -30.23
CA LEU A 457 -50.62 -9.22 -30.73
C LEU A 457 -51.88 -8.48 -31.22
N ASP A 458 -52.30 -7.48 -30.44
CA ASP A 458 -52.66 -6.15 -30.94
C ASP A 458 -52.51 -5.15 -29.77
N VAL A 459 -51.53 -4.25 -29.86
CA VAL A 459 -51.35 -3.14 -28.91
C VAL A 459 -51.46 -1.85 -29.70
N GLU A 460 -52.64 -1.24 -29.62
CA GLU A 460 -52.79 0.18 -29.90
C GLU A 460 -52.01 1.03 -28.90
N VAL A 461 -51.49 2.12 -29.44
CA VAL A 461 -50.51 3.05 -28.89
C VAL A 461 -51.02 3.77 -27.64
N GLY A 462 -50.19 3.80 -26.58
CA GLY A 462 -50.44 4.64 -25.41
C GLY A 462 -49.27 4.71 -24.43
N CYS A 463 -48.51 5.80 -24.52
CA CYS A 463 -47.51 6.33 -23.56
C CYS A 463 -46.17 5.58 -23.36
N THR A 464 -45.12 6.32 -23.72
CA THR A 464 -43.69 6.09 -23.45
C THR A 464 -43.37 6.07 -21.95
N PRO A 465 -42.69 5.04 -21.42
CA PRO A 465 -42.01 5.17 -20.13
C PRO A 465 -40.67 5.88 -20.38
N SER A 466 -40.49 7.07 -19.79
CA SER A 466 -39.18 7.70 -19.70
C SER A 466 -38.17 6.74 -19.07
N PRO A 467 -36.92 6.66 -19.55
CA PRO A 467 -35.89 5.81 -18.96
C PRO A 467 -35.71 6.15 -17.47
N PRO A 468 -35.35 5.18 -16.61
CA PRO A 468 -35.11 5.46 -15.19
C PRO A 468 -34.10 6.60 -15.12
N VAL A 469 -34.50 7.71 -14.49
CA VAL A 469 -33.65 8.89 -14.31
C VAL A 469 -32.38 8.41 -13.63
N VAL A 470 -31.28 8.34 -14.39
CA VAL A 470 -30.01 7.88 -13.85
C VAL A 470 -29.51 9.01 -12.96
N ARG A 471 -29.67 8.86 -11.65
CA ARG A 471 -29.22 9.83 -10.65
C ARG A 471 -27.69 9.86 -10.65
N TRP A 472 -27.12 11.06 -10.62
CA TRP A 472 -25.69 11.24 -10.40
C TRP A 472 -25.31 10.65 -9.03
N PRO A 473 -24.38 9.67 -8.95
CA PRO A 473 -23.95 9.11 -7.68
C PRO A 473 -23.28 10.16 -6.79
N SER A 474 -23.59 10.16 -5.50
CA SER A 474 -22.87 10.98 -4.51
C SER A 474 -21.47 10.41 -4.25
N THR A 475 -20.56 11.23 -3.71
CA THR A 475 -19.20 10.79 -3.35
C THR A 475 -19.19 9.57 -2.44
N VAL A 476 -20.14 9.50 -1.48
CA VAL A 476 -20.27 8.37 -0.54
C VAL A 476 -20.71 7.09 -1.27
N GLU A 477 -21.61 7.21 -2.26
CA GLU A 477 -22.03 6.08 -3.10
C GLU A 477 -20.88 5.58 -3.96
N VAL A 478 -20.14 6.47 -4.63
CA VAL A 478 -18.94 6.12 -5.42
C VAL A 478 -17.93 5.35 -4.57
N GLU A 479 -17.70 5.78 -3.32
CA GLU A 479 -16.75 5.13 -2.43
C GLU A 479 -17.21 3.77 -1.94
N ARG A 480 -18.51 3.61 -1.69
CA ARG A 480 -19.12 2.32 -1.38
C ARG A 480 -19.01 1.36 -2.58
N ASP A 481 -19.30 1.87 -3.77
CA ASP A 481 -19.23 1.13 -5.03
C ASP A 481 -17.80 0.69 -5.32
N LEU A 482 -16.82 1.60 -5.13
CA LEU A 482 -15.40 1.30 -5.27
C LEU A 482 -14.97 0.17 -4.34
N ARG A 483 -15.38 0.23 -3.06
CA ARG A 483 -15.09 -0.84 -2.10
C ARG A 483 -15.68 -2.17 -2.53
N ALA A 484 -16.93 -2.18 -2.97
CA ALA A 484 -17.61 -3.39 -3.42
C ALA A 484 -16.93 -4.03 -4.64
N VAL A 485 -16.44 -3.21 -5.59
CA VAL A 485 -15.70 -3.68 -6.77
C VAL A 485 -14.35 -4.26 -6.38
N CYS A 486 -13.57 -3.55 -5.55
CA CYS A 486 -12.27 -4.05 -5.10
C CYS A 486 -12.41 -5.37 -4.32
N GLN A 487 -13.40 -5.47 -3.43
CA GLN A 487 -13.65 -6.71 -2.69
C GLN A 487 -14.02 -7.86 -3.64
N ALA A 488 -14.94 -7.63 -4.59
CA ALA A 488 -15.32 -8.65 -5.56
C ALA A 488 -14.16 -9.05 -6.49
N MET A 489 -13.24 -8.13 -6.80
CA MET A 489 -12.03 -8.40 -7.57
C MET A 489 -11.08 -9.32 -6.79
N VAL A 490 -10.86 -9.05 -5.51
CA VAL A 490 -10.04 -9.91 -4.64
C VAL A 490 -10.65 -11.31 -4.52
N GLU A 491 -11.97 -11.41 -4.37
CA GLU A 491 -12.68 -12.70 -4.32
C GLU A 491 -12.61 -13.47 -5.66
N ALA A 492 -12.60 -12.76 -6.79
CA ALA A 492 -12.57 -13.39 -8.11
C ALA A 492 -11.18 -13.89 -8.53
N CYS A 493 -10.11 -13.26 -8.05
CA CYS A 493 -8.73 -13.60 -8.38
C CYS A 493 -7.82 -13.44 -7.15
N SER A 494 -8.04 -14.28 -6.14
CA SER A 494 -7.40 -14.18 -4.82
C SER A 494 -5.88 -14.35 -4.89
N GLU A 495 -5.37 -15.26 -5.71
CA GLU A 495 -3.93 -15.51 -5.84
C GLU A 495 -3.20 -14.29 -6.42
N ALA A 496 -3.73 -13.70 -7.48
CA ALA A 496 -3.14 -12.49 -8.07
C ALA A 496 -3.25 -11.29 -7.12
N ALA A 497 -4.37 -11.15 -6.41
CA ALA A 497 -4.53 -10.11 -5.40
C ALA A 497 -3.51 -10.28 -4.26
N GLN A 498 -3.31 -11.51 -3.77
CA GLN A 498 -2.34 -11.80 -2.72
C GLN A 498 -0.91 -11.53 -3.18
N ALA A 499 -0.53 -11.92 -4.41
CA ALA A 499 0.79 -11.63 -4.96
C ALA A 499 1.09 -10.11 -5.02
N VAL A 500 0.09 -9.29 -5.34
CA VAL A 500 0.20 -7.81 -5.30
C VAL A 500 0.36 -7.31 -3.86
N LEU A 501 -0.38 -7.89 -2.91
CA LEU A 501 -0.32 -7.53 -1.48
C LEU A 501 0.96 -8.01 -0.78
N ASP A 502 1.62 -9.04 -1.29
CA ASP A 502 2.92 -9.51 -0.80
C ASP A 502 4.08 -8.65 -1.35
N CYS A 503 3.84 -7.84 -2.39
CA CYS A 503 4.79 -6.85 -2.90
C CYS A 503 4.67 -5.52 -2.12
N LYS A 504 5.20 -5.53 -0.90
CA LYS A 504 5.10 -4.41 0.06
C LYS A 504 6.38 -3.60 0.26
N HIS A 505 7.54 -4.07 -0.22
CA HIS A 505 8.82 -3.39 -0.01
C HIS A 505 9.19 -2.50 -1.19
N TRP A 506 9.19 -1.20 -0.97
CA TRP A 506 9.49 -0.18 -1.99
C TRP A 506 10.72 0.61 -1.59
N VAL A 507 11.54 0.99 -2.57
CA VAL A 507 12.74 1.81 -2.36
C VAL A 507 12.78 2.91 -3.41
N LYS A 508 13.13 4.12 -2.97
CA LYS A 508 13.55 5.20 -3.87
C LYS A 508 15.06 5.36 -3.77
N TRP A 509 15.72 5.44 -4.91
CA TRP A 509 17.15 5.69 -5.05
C TRP A 509 17.35 7.10 -5.58
N TRP A 510 18.19 7.89 -4.91
CA TRP A 510 18.54 9.24 -5.38
C TRP A 510 19.84 9.25 -6.20
N GLY A 511 20.70 8.25 -6.00
CA GLY A 511 21.97 8.13 -6.74
C GLY A 511 22.96 9.25 -6.45
N LEU A 512 24.08 9.26 -7.20
CA LEU A 512 24.99 10.40 -7.28
C LEU A 512 24.72 11.13 -8.60
N GLY A 513 24.25 12.38 -8.52
CA GLY A 513 24.12 13.28 -9.66
C GLY A 513 25.46 13.94 -10.00
N ASP A 514 25.72 14.11 -11.30
CA ASP A 514 26.77 15.00 -11.77
C ASP A 514 26.20 16.42 -11.77
N GLU A 515 26.58 17.19 -10.76
CA GLU A 515 26.17 18.59 -10.63
C GLU A 515 27.15 19.47 -11.38
N SER A 516 26.66 20.56 -11.97
CA SER A 516 27.53 21.59 -12.55
C SER A 516 28.13 22.46 -11.43
N ASP A 517 28.91 21.85 -10.56
CA ASP A 517 29.64 22.52 -9.47
C ASP A 517 31.12 22.15 -9.47
N ASP A 518 31.91 22.91 -8.69
CA ASP A 518 33.36 22.73 -8.61
C ASP A 518 33.76 21.59 -7.64
N GLN A 519 32.94 20.52 -7.56
CA GLN A 519 33.13 19.39 -6.65
C GLN A 519 33.12 18.04 -7.37
N LEU A 520 34.02 17.16 -6.94
CA LEU A 520 34.10 15.76 -7.34
C LEU A 520 33.50 14.87 -6.25
N ARG A 521 32.75 13.85 -6.68
CA ARG A 521 32.05 12.93 -5.78
C ARG A 521 32.49 11.51 -6.08
N PHE A 522 33.01 10.80 -5.09
CA PHE A 522 33.52 9.45 -5.26
C PHE A 522 32.82 8.46 -4.33
N PHE A 523 32.70 7.21 -4.77
CA PHE A 523 32.35 6.09 -3.89
C PHE A 523 33.62 5.45 -3.36
N ILE A 524 33.89 5.62 -2.07
CA ILE A 524 35.04 5.03 -1.40
C ILE A 524 34.67 3.64 -0.88
N LYS A 525 35.32 2.61 -1.41
CA LYS A 525 35.15 1.22 -0.94
C LYS A 525 36.38 0.79 -0.16
N TRP A 526 36.17 0.36 1.08
CA TRP A 526 37.24 -0.29 1.84
C TRP A 526 37.63 -1.61 1.20
N GLN A 527 38.93 -1.83 1.05
CA GLN A 527 39.51 -3.07 0.55
C GLN A 527 40.13 -3.85 1.72
N PRO A 528 39.48 -4.94 2.19
CA PRO A 528 40.01 -5.74 3.27
C PRO A 528 41.31 -6.46 2.88
N LYS A 529 42.16 -6.73 3.87
CA LYS A 529 43.29 -7.64 3.74
C LYS A 529 42.80 -9.07 3.47
N PRO A 530 43.64 -9.95 2.88
CA PRO A 530 43.24 -11.34 2.63
C PRO A 530 42.75 -12.10 3.88
N SER A 531 43.32 -11.82 5.05
CA SER A 531 42.88 -12.39 6.34
C SER A 531 41.51 -11.87 6.78
N GLU A 532 41.23 -10.58 6.56
CA GLU A 532 39.96 -9.93 6.92
C GLU A 532 38.85 -10.38 5.95
N ALA A 533 39.17 -10.48 4.65
CA ALA A 533 38.27 -10.94 3.61
C ALA A 533 37.79 -12.38 3.85
N ALA A 534 38.62 -13.24 4.43
CA ALA A 534 38.24 -14.61 4.79
C ALA A 534 37.16 -14.69 5.87
N VAL A 535 37.03 -13.66 6.71
CA VAL A 535 36.03 -13.57 7.79
C VAL A 535 34.72 -12.92 7.32
N LEU A 536 34.77 -12.17 6.21
CA LEU A 536 33.60 -11.51 5.64
C LEU A 536 32.80 -12.49 4.77
N ILE A 537 31.76 -13.08 5.37
CA ILE A 537 30.87 -14.05 4.70
C ILE A 537 29.85 -13.34 3.79
N GLN A 538 29.51 -12.09 4.10
CA GLN A 538 28.54 -11.29 3.35
C GLN A 538 29.21 -10.39 2.30
N PRO A 539 28.49 -10.03 1.21
CA PRO A 539 29.01 -9.09 0.22
C PRO A 539 29.35 -7.75 0.88
N LEU A 540 30.46 -7.15 0.43
CA LEU A 540 30.86 -5.81 0.88
C LEU A 540 29.74 -4.80 0.54
N PRO A 541 29.35 -3.96 1.51
CA PRO A 541 28.27 -3.01 1.29
C PRO A 541 28.66 -1.88 0.34
N PRO A 542 27.69 -1.04 -0.06
CA PRO A 542 27.95 0.11 -0.90
C PRO A 542 29.02 1.04 -0.29
N GLY A 543 29.92 1.56 -1.14
CA GLY A 543 30.99 2.47 -0.69
C GLY A 543 30.45 3.78 -0.11
N GLU A 544 31.27 4.45 0.70
CA GLU A 544 30.93 5.75 1.30
C GLU A 544 31.05 6.89 0.28
N ILE A 545 30.20 7.92 0.37
CA ILE A 545 30.28 9.05 -0.55
C ILE A 545 31.27 10.06 0.02
N VAL A 546 32.32 10.36 -0.74
CA VAL A 546 33.29 11.40 -0.41
C VAL A 546 33.20 12.51 -1.45
N VAL A 547 33.18 13.75 -0.96
CA VAL A 547 33.09 14.95 -1.80
C VAL A 547 34.33 15.78 -1.59
N VAL A 548 35.04 16.10 -2.66
CA VAL A 548 36.28 16.90 -2.63
C VAL A 548 36.24 17.98 -3.71
N PRO A 549 36.97 19.10 -3.56
CA PRO A 549 37.09 20.11 -4.62
C PRO A 549 37.66 19.54 -5.93
N LEU A 550 37.36 20.17 -7.07
CA LEU A 550 37.88 19.78 -8.40
C LEU A 550 39.42 19.66 -8.48
N HIS A 551 40.13 20.49 -7.70
CA HIS A 551 41.58 20.56 -7.66
C HIS A 551 42.19 19.74 -6.51
N ALA A 552 41.39 18.91 -5.83
CA ALA A 552 41.87 18.09 -4.74
C ALA A 552 42.94 17.12 -5.22
N SER A 553 44.01 17.01 -4.44
CA SER A 553 45.07 16.04 -4.62
C SER A 553 44.63 14.64 -4.19
N MET A 554 45.31 13.61 -4.69
CA MET A 554 45.09 12.22 -4.26
C MET A 554 45.31 12.06 -2.75
N GLY A 555 46.23 12.82 -2.16
CA GLY A 555 46.45 12.86 -0.71
C GLY A 555 45.28 13.46 0.09
N GLU A 556 44.67 14.54 -0.40
CA GLU A 556 43.46 15.11 0.22
C GLU A 556 42.28 14.15 0.14
N LEU A 557 42.12 13.46 -0.99
CA LEU A 557 41.09 12.42 -1.13
C LEU A 557 41.31 11.27 -0.15
N LEU A 558 42.56 10.85 0.09
CA LEU A 558 42.88 9.79 1.05
C LEU A 558 42.50 10.21 2.49
N VAL A 559 42.85 11.44 2.88
CA VAL A 559 42.53 11.99 4.20
C VAL A 559 41.01 12.13 4.39
N GLU A 560 40.30 12.65 3.38
CA GLU A 560 38.84 12.76 3.46
C GLU A 560 38.16 11.38 3.46
N SER A 561 38.75 10.39 2.78
CA SER A 561 38.28 8.99 2.82
C SER A 561 38.40 8.39 4.21
N GLU A 562 39.54 8.59 4.89
CA GLU A 562 39.73 8.17 6.28
C GLU A 562 38.69 8.81 7.20
N HIS A 563 38.59 10.14 7.14
CA HIS A 563 37.67 10.92 7.96
C HIS A 563 36.21 10.50 7.73
N ALA A 564 35.79 10.30 6.47
CA ALA A 564 34.43 9.89 6.14
C ALA A 564 34.08 8.51 6.72
N LEU A 565 35.01 7.54 6.65
CA LEU A 565 34.79 6.20 7.20
C LEU A 565 34.75 6.23 8.74
N GLN A 566 35.73 6.87 9.37
CA GLN A 566 35.81 7.02 10.83
C GLN A 566 34.59 7.74 11.40
N ASP A 567 34.12 8.80 10.74
CA ASP A 567 32.98 9.56 11.19
C ASP A 567 31.67 8.78 11.03
N THR A 568 31.52 8.04 9.94
CA THR A 568 30.23 7.45 9.56
C THR A 568 29.95 6.14 10.28
N TYR A 569 30.95 5.27 10.46
CA TYR A 569 30.73 3.86 10.81
C TYR A 569 31.42 3.44 12.11
N CYS A 570 30.73 2.62 12.92
CA CYS A 570 31.32 2.07 14.15
C CYS A 570 32.53 1.17 13.85
N PHE A 571 32.44 0.36 12.79
CA PHE A 571 33.47 -0.58 12.34
C PHE A 571 34.83 0.06 11.98
N PHE A 572 34.84 1.36 11.67
CA PHE A 572 36.03 2.09 11.22
C PHE A 572 36.51 3.15 12.23
N GLU A 573 36.18 3.02 13.52
CA GLU A 573 36.48 4.04 14.52
C GLU A 573 37.97 4.41 14.61
N GLU A 574 38.87 3.43 14.50
CA GLU A 574 40.33 3.63 14.54
C GLU A 574 40.98 3.44 13.15
N PHE A 575 40.20 3.50 12.07
CA PHE A 575 40.69 3.20 10.73
C PHE A 575 41.72 4.22 10.24
N GLN A 576 42.87 3.77 9.76
CA GLN A 576 43.93 4.61 9.19
C GLN A 576 44.14 4.25 7.72
N ALA A 577 43.91 5.20 6.83
CA ALA A 577 44.02 5.00 5.40
C ALA A 577 45.48 5.15 4.95
N GLU A 578 46.00 4.14 4.25
CA GLU A 578 47.39 4.11 3.78
C GLU A 578 47.50 4.42 2.30
N ALA A 579 46.57 3.92 1.49
CA ALA A 579 46.64 4.04 0.03
C ALA A 579 45.26 4.05 -0.63
N LEU A 580 45.19 4.74 -1.77
CA LEU A 580 44.08 4.68 -2.71
C LEU A 580 44.43 3.76 -3.87
N ASN A 581 43.48 2.93 -4.27
CA ASN A 581 43.58 2.02 -5.41
C ASN A 581 42.50 2.39 -6.45
N GLY A 582 42.84 2.26 -7.73
CA GLY A 582 41.95 2.60 -8.84
C GLY A 582 42.20 3.97 -9.47
N ILE A 583 43.21 4.69 -9.00
CA ILE A 583 43.69 5.98 -9.55
C ILE A 583 45.21 5.93 -9.73
N ALA A 584 45.72 6.52 -10.82
CA ALA A 584 47.15 6.58 -11.12
C ALA A 584 47.75 7.93 -10.68
N GLY A 585 49.06 8.00 -10.46
CA GLY A 585 49.73 9.26 -10.09
C GLY A 585 50.29 9.29 -8.67
N GLU A 586 50.94 10.39 -8.33
CA GLU A 586 51.54 10.63 -7.03
C GLU A 586 50.56 11.32 -6.06
N LYS A 587 50.86 11.27 -4.76
CA LYS A 587 50.01 11.84 -3.70
C LYS A 587 49.61 13.31 -3.94
N TRP A 588 50.50 14.10 -4.54
CA TRP A 588 50.31 15.53 -4.77
C TRP A 588 49.57 15.85 -6.07
N ASP A 589 49.40 14.86 -6.94
CA ASP A 589 48.72 15.05 -8.21
C ASP A 589 47.22 15.28 -7.97
N PRO A 590 46.58 16.19 -8.71
CA PRO A 590 45.12 16.30 -8.73
C PRO A 590 44.49 14.96 -9.10
N VAL A 591 43.42 14.58 -8.40
CA VAL A 591 42.72 13.30 -8.62
C VAL A 591 42.32 13.10 -10.08
N MET A 592 41.94 14.19 -10.78
CA MET A 592 41.58 14.18 -12.20
C MET A 592 42.74 13.77 -13.12
N LEU A 593 43.98 14.10 -12.78
CA LEU A 593 45.16 13.66 -13.55
C LEU A 593 45.41 12.16 -13.40
N GLY A 594 44.92 11.59 -12.30
CA GLY A 594 44.98 10.16 -12.04
C GLY A 594 43.94 9.31 -12.77
N GLY A 595 43.13 9.93 -13.65
CA GLY A 595 42.13 9.26 -14.47
C GLY A 595 40.82 8.93 -13.75
N ALA A 596 40.58 9.49 -12.57
CA ALA A 596 39.30 9.38 -11.86
C ALA A 596 38.33 10.48 -12.29
N GLU A 597 37.08 10.11 -12.55
CA GLU A 597 35.98 11.03 -12.84
C GLU A 597 34.98 11.07 -11.67
N SER A 598 34.24 12.17 -11.54
CA SER A 598 33.13 12.23 -10.58
C SER A 598 32.14 11.09 -10.83
N GLY A 599 31.74 10.39 -9.77
CA GLY A 599 30.94 9.18 -9.78
C GLY A 599 31.75 7.88 -9.77
N ASP A 600 33.08 7.94 -9.83
CA ASP A 600 33.91 6.73 -9.77
C ASP A 600 33.99 6.09 -8.39
N THR A 601 34.22 4.78 -8.42
CA THR A 601 34.48 3.99 -7.24
C THR A 601 35.98 3.85 -7.05
N ILE A 602 36.48 4.35 -5.93
CA ILE A 602 37.89 4.32 -5.56
C ILE A 602 38.02 3.41 -4.34
N SER A 603 38.98 2.51 -4.38
CA SER A 603 39.21 1.60 -3.26
C SER A 603 40.19 2.25 -2.28
N VAL A 604 39.94 2.11 -0.98
CA VAL A 604 40.84 2.56 0.08
C VAL A 604 41.37 1.37 0.86
N TYR A 605 42.68 1.34 1.06
CA TYR A 605 43.38 0.34 1.84
C TYR A 605 43.94 0.99 3.11
N GLY A 606 43.91 0.26 4.22
CA GLY A 606 44.32 0.78 5.52
C GLY A 606 44.24 -0.25 6.65
N ASN A 607 44.58 0.18 7.86
CA ASN A 607 44.53 -0.62 9.09
C ASN A 607 43.45 -0.10 10.05
N GLY A 608 43.15 -0.83 11.13
CA GLY A 608 42.26 -0.34 12.19
C GLY A 608 40.77 -0.53 11.95
N ALA A 609 40.40 -1.43 11.04
CA ALA A 609 39.03 -1.94 10.96
C ALA A 609 38.79 -2.96 12.10
N ASP A 610 37.78 -2.73 12.92
CA ASP A 610 37.50 -3.54 14.11
C ASP A 610 36.76 -4.83 13.73
N MET A 611 37.51 -5.91 13.46
CA MET A 611 36.94 -7.20 13.07
C MET A 611 36.19 -7.92 14.20
N GLU A 612 36.36 -7.50 15.46
CA GLU A 612 35.78 -8.13 16.66
C GLU A 612 34.46 -7.48 17.09
N THR A 613 34.14 -6.29 16.57
CA THR A 613 32.90 -5.59 16.92
C THR A 613 31.63 -6.33 16.48
N GLU A 614 30.66 -6.40 17.39
CA GLU A 614 29.30 -6.86 17.10
C GLU A 614 28.51 -5.83 16.24
N LEU A 615 28.98 -4.57 16.18
CA LEU A 615 28.36 -3.49 15.41
C LEU A 615 28.98 -3.34 14.02
N ARG A 616 29.41 -4.45 13.42
CA ARG A 616 30.00 -4.44 12.08
C ARG A 616 28.94 -4.15 11.03
N CYS A 617 27.91 -5.00 10.95
CA CYS A 617 26.83 -4.88 9.98
C CYS A 617 25.46 -4.79 10.65
N GLN A 618 24.48 -4.19 9.98
CA GLN A 618 23.10 -4.02 10.48
C GLN A 618 22.39 -5.35 10.80
N GLY A 619 22.84 -6.45 10.21
CA GLY A 619 22.36 -7.80 10.51
C GLY A 619 22.68 -8.27 11.93
N GLY A 620 23.71 -7.69 12.56
CA GLY A 620 24.25 -8.11 13.84
C GLY A 620 25.29 -9.24 13.72
N PRO A 621 25.83 -9.72 14.86
CA PRO A 621 26.75 -10.86 14.90
C PRO A 621 26.02 -12.21 14.74
N ASP A 622 24.69 -12.23 14.96
CA ASP A 622 23.90 -13.45 14.92
C ASP A 622 23.96 -14.10 13.53
N LEU A 623 24.47 -15.32 13.47
CA LEU A 623 24.50 -16.18 12.28
C LEU A 623 23.19 -16.94 12.11
N TRP A 624 22.06 -16.32 12.42
CA TRP A 624 20.75 -16.91 12.15
C TRP A 624 20.56 -17.01 10.63
N GLU A 625 20.47 -18.26 10.15
CA GLU A 625 20.37 -18.53 8.72
C GLU A 625 18.89 -18.57 8.30
N VAL A 626 18.49 -17.67 7.41
CA VAL A 626 17.19 -17.76 6.75
C VAL A 626 17.35 -18.55 5.46
N ARG A 627 16.65 -19.68 5.35
CA ARG A 627 16.61 -20.49 4.13
C ARG A 627 15.21 -21.00 3.89
N CYS A 628 14.37 -20.11 3.37
CA CYS A 628 12.97 -20.42 3.08
C CYS A 628 12.80 -20.97 1.67
N VAL A 629 11.80 -21.85 1.48
CA VAL A 629 11.43 -22.42 0.15
C VAL A 629 11.02 -21.35 -0.86
N CYS A 630 10.66 -20.14 -0.40
CA CYS A 630 10.36 -19.01 -1.26
C CYS A 630 11.60 -18.25 -1.78
N GLY A 631 12.81 -18.68 -1.38
CA GLY A 631 14.07 -18.03 -1.75
C GLY A 631 14.47 -16.85 -0.86
N ALA A 632 13.74 -16.57 0.23
CA ALA A 632 14.19 -15.62 1.23
C ALA A 632 15.50 -16.11 1.90
N GLN A 633 16.48 -15.21 1.96
CA GLN A 633 17.80 -15.42 2.54
C GLN A 633 18.08 -14.50 3.75
N ASP A 634 17.12 -13.65 4.08
CA ASP A 634 17.18 -12.70 5.18
C ASP A 634 15.76 -12.39 5.65
N ASP A 635 15.65 -11.78 6.82
CA ASP A 635 14.38 -11.38 7.40
C ASP A 635 13.76 -10.18 6.67
N ASP A 636 12.62 -10.42 6.03
CA ASP A 636 11.83 -9.44 5.30
C ASP A 636 10.66 -8.87 6.13
N GLY A 637 10.64 -9.12 7.44
CA GLY A 637 9.60 -8.65 8.35
C GLY A 637 8.31 -9.48 8.30
N GLU A 638 8.33 -10.62 7.62
CA GLU A 638 7.27 -11.62 7.67
C GLU A 638 7.45 -12.57 8.85
N ARG A 639 6.36 -13.20 9.28
CA ARG A 639 6.39 -14.12 10.43
C ARG A 639 7.21 -15.37 10.13
N MET A 640 8.26 -15.61 10.91
CA MET A 640 9.16 -16.75 10.75
C MET A 640 9.11 -17.74 11.91
N VAL A 641 9.62 -18.95 11.65
CA VAL A 641 9.85 -20.03 12.61
C VAL A 641 11.21 -20.67 12.33
N ALA A 642 11.95 -20.99 13.39
CA ALA A 642 13.21 -21.73 13.33
C ALA A 642 12.96 -23.23 13.43
N CYS A 643 13.69 -24.03 12.64
CA CYS A 643 13.69 -25.49 12.75
C CYS A 643 14.41 -25.94 14.02
N ASP A 644 13.76 -26.75 14.88
CA ASP A 644 14.37 -27.23 16.14
C ASP A 644 15.55 -28.20 15.94
N ALA A 645 15.78 -28.68 14.71
CA ALA A 645 16.87 -29.60 14.40
C ALA A 645 18.07 -28.95 13.70
N CYS A 646 17.87 -27.83 12.99
CA CYS A 646 18.96 -27.19 12.24
C CYS A 646 19.04 -25.67 12.42
N ASP A 647 18.19 -25.09 13.26
CA ASP A 647 18.10 -23.66 13.58
C ASP A 647 17.88 -22.73 12.39
N VAL A 648 17.63 -23.28 11.19
CA VAL A 648 17.33 -22.53 9.97
C VAL A 648 15.92 -21.95 10.05
N TRP A 649 15.82 -20.65 9.77
CA TRP A 649 14.58 -19.88 9.79
C TRP A 649 13.83 -19.94 8.45
N GLN A 650 12.50 -20.08 8.53
CA GLN A 650 11.60 -20.14 7.40
C GLN A 650 10.32 -19.33 7.67
N HIS A 651 9.71 -18.74 6.65
CA HIS A 651 8.38 -18.14 6.80
C HIS A 651 7.36 -19.19 7.20
N THR A 652 6.59 -18.89 8.25
CA THR A 652 5.48 -19.74 8.73
C THR A 652 4.50 -20.09 7.60
N ARG A 653 4.10 -19.09 6.81
CA ARG A 653 3.20 -19.27 5.66
C ARG A 653 3.77 -20.20 4.58
N CYS A 654 5.08 -20.16 4.33
CA CYS A 654 5.74 -21.03 3.34
C CYS A 654 5.82 -22.50 3.76
N VAL A 655 5.71 -22.76 5.07
CA VAL A 655 5.72 -24.11 5.64
C VAL A 655 4.32 -24.56 6.08
N GLY A 656 3.28 -23.85 5.65
CA GLY A 656 1.88 -24.22 5.87
C GLY A 656 1.31 -23.82 7.22
N ILE A 657 1.97 -22.95 7.99
CA ILE A 657 1.46 -22.39 9.25
C ILE A 657 0.83 -21.04 8.94
N ALA A 658 -0.49 -20.91 9.09
CA ALA A 658 -1.17 -19.64 8.82
C ALA A 658 -0.82 -18.57 9.89
N ASP A 659 -0.94 -17.29 9.53
CA ASP A 659 -0.66 -16.19 10.47
C ASP A 659 -1.56 -16.20 11.71
N SER A 660 -2.78 -16.75 11.58
CA SER A 660 -3.73 -16.95 12.68
C SER A 660 -3.43 -18.17 13.56
N GLU A 661 -2.55 -19.06 13.13
CA GLU A 661 -2.24 -20.31 13.81
C GLU A 661 -1.00 -20.17 14.70
N PRO A 662 -1.00 -20.74 15.92
CA PRO A 662 0.19 -20.77 16.75
C PRO A 662 1.27 -21.65 16.10
N VAL A 663 2.54 -21.30 16.29
CA VAL A 663 3.64 -22.17 15.90
C VAL A 663 3.61 -23.42 16.77
N PRO A 664 3.72 -24.64 16.19
CA PRO A 664 3.80 -25.88 16.97
C PRO A 664 4.96 -25.86 17.97
N PRO A 665 4.84 -26.52 19.14
CA PRO A 665 5.93 -26.58 20.13
C PRO A 665 7.21 -27.25 19.60
N LEU A 666 7.07 -28.14 18.60
CA LEU A 666 8.17 -28.75 17.87
C LEU A 666 7.90 -28.53 16.37
N PHE A 667 8.82 -27.85 15.70
CA PHE A 667 8.81 -27.59 14.27
C PHE A 667 10.09 -28.12 13.61
N LEU A 668 9.92 -29.00 12.63
CA LEU A 668 11.00 -29.48 11.78
C LEU A 668 10.78 -28.97 10.35
N CYS A 669 11.81 -28.40 9.75
CA CYS A 669 11.76 -28.00 8.33
C CYS A 669 11.59 -29.24 7.44
N MET A 670 11.16 -29.02 6.20
CA MET A 670 10.93 -30.11 5.22
C MET A 670 12.15 -31.05 5.04
N LEU A 671 13.37 -30.52 5.18
CA LEU A 671 14.60 -31.31 5.09
C LEU A 671 14.83 -32.17 6.34
N CYS A 672 14.71 -31.60 7.53
CA CYS A 672 14.89 -32.31 8.79
C CYS A 672 13.76 -33.30 9.06
N GLY A 673 12.52 -32.93 8.80
CA GLY A 673 11.37 -33.82 8.88
C GLY A 673 11.47 -34.97 7.86
N GLY A 674 11.89 -34.68 6.62
CA GLY A 674 12.14 -35.69 5.61
C GLY A 674 13.25 -36.68 6.02
N ALA A 675 14.34 -36.18 6.59
CA ALA A 675 15.44 -37.01 7.09
C ALA A 675 15.00 -37.91 8.26
N LEU A 676 14.20 -37.39 9.19
CA LEU A 676 13.64 -38.17 10.30
C LEU A 676 12.71 -39.29 9.81
N MET A 677 11.84 -38.98 8.84
CA MET A 677 10.93 -39.97 8.25
C MET A 677 11.68 -41.01 7.42
N ALA A 678 12.79 -40.64 6.78
CA ALA A 678 13.65 -41.54 6.02
C ALA A 678 14.53 -42.44 6.90
N ALA A 679 14.85 -42.01 8.13
CA ALA A 679 15.68 -42.75 9.08
C ALA A 679 14.97 -43.95 9.74
N GLY A 680 13.66 -44.12 9.56
CA GLY A 680 12.87 -45.22 10.12
C GLY A 680 12.72 -45.16 11.65
N PRO A 681 11.86 -46.00 12.25
CA PRO A 681 11.49 -45.89 13.67
C PRO A 681 12.61 -46.18 14.68
N SER A 682 13.77 -46.68 14.24
CA SER A 682 14.80 -47.22 15.14
C SER A 682 15.60 -46.17 15.91
N ILE A 683 15.53 -44.88 15.55
CA ILE A 683 16.24 -43.78 16.24
C ILE A 683 15.31 -43.03 17.22
N LEU A 684 13.99 -43.08 16.99
CA LEU A 684 12.99 -42.42 17.84
C LEU A 684 12.83 -43.09 19.22
N GLU A 685 13.07 -44.40 19.34
CA GLU A 685 13.05 -45.07 20.64
C GLU A 685 14.26 -44.72 21.53
N GLU A 686 15.44 -44.43 20.95
CA GLU A 686 16.62 -44.02 21.72
C GLU A 686 16.55 -42.56 22.19
N ALA A 687 15.91 -41.67 21.42
CA ALA A 687 15.78 -40.25 21.76
C ALA A 687 14.69 -39.95 22.82
N LEU A 688 13.73 -40.86 23.02
CA LEU A 688 12.65 -40.71 24.01
C LEU A 688 13.00 -41.30 25.39
N THR A 689 14.20 -41.87 25.56
CA THR A 689 14.70 -42.37 26.84
C THR A 689 15.85 -41.51 27.37
N LEU A 690 15.56 -40.27 27.77
CA LEU A 690 16.40 -39.56 28.74
C LEU A 690 15.65 -39.52 30.09
N PRO A 691 16.26 -39.99 31.19
CA PRO A 691 15.61 -40.00 32.49
C PRO A 691 15.49 -38.57 33.03
N GLU A 692 14.31 -38.23 33.53
CA GLU A 692 14.06 -37.01 34.31
C GLU A 692 15.08 -36.93 35.46
N ALA A 693 15.97 -35.93 35.40
CA ALA A 693 16.85 -35.58 36.50
C ALA A 693 16.16 -34.55 37.42
N LYS A 694 16.17 -34.86 38.72
CA LYS A 694 15.70 -34.02 39.84
C LYS A 694 16.42 -32.69 39.95
#